data_AF-A0A0M0K590-F1
#
_entry.id   AF-A0A0M0K590-F1
#
_cell.length_a   1.000
_cell.length_b   1.000
_cell.length_c   1.000
_cell.angle_alpha   90.00
_cell.angle_beta   90.00
_cell.angle_gamma   90.00
#
_symmetry.space_group_name_H-M   'P 1'
#
loop_
_entity.id
_entity.type
_entity.pdbx_description
1 polymer ?
#
loop_
_entity_poly.entity_id
_entity_poly.type
_entity_poly.pdbx_seq_one_letter_code
_entity_poly.pdbx_strand_id
1 'polypeptide(L)'
;MSDALGNAMPGIRSPVKLPLLGTRSPSNLRLPAIQLTRSPEHERTMKELETFESRLNRMPSKGHASLPSLRLAPTLAPSRAPFVPLHHGLRKWTPLVADPYASKAGGAARVMVVPKELETALCRSGTADAKQAFLAHEWVPFYKELQEALSATRTRHMVGVSVEEVMPPQVQWEAWATRCRELTAKWYGAPNISAVYQLLIECSEYDGVSPYRFYDVPAQWSDDGWVRALDGNVRASFGKKARELKKGQAQTLAQTAGESAIDNTILPNILTREESAVLLAGQRIKALLVGQMARRQRKMLAALKKMCPESLKKLPAPLAATEEELKSALQLVRQHELERAGVNEHSSAWQRLRDAGKIISSFGQLTLERRVQVEEFLRETMADLHAANRARDGEFDELHEFVSFIRASPGRLYKGDRKKHERMMLSVMLSPKYTIVKRSTIEQFTNHRFLVNCWTRRCDLVGIDDDGTQTTSRSAGAAEVGRFRKNGFCYFESHGLGLTSSGLSEQRGTIAFELGVAKVADESAKLGNWFLNDFEKILVEAEVLNAAGALAHRLPGEASHEVSQNPKASSSIAATQHTQISRGGIEMWPVLRLVARPTYVAALDAYIDLVQIGDQSDAIALTLVTWRPSAPPIRSALVGLRRYICKKLGGRAVDFSLIASPRGDGTFLLHFTPVAALEWLDRSTSQALKEGSTFRNNSTGEFHDSTVLPCATVDSSQAKGNMLTYDKAAVSLAMKGEPIVRALYDYNRLVGARQAVVHYVRTRLGVDLELSTPAGRTSTVAPPPFPKAVKFMDVFADEES
;
A
#
# COMPACT_ATOMS: atom_id res chain seq x y z
N MET A 1 28.57 18.20 -43.37
CA MET A 1 29.64 18.63 -44.29
C MET A 1 30.81 17.71 -44.02
N SER A 2 31.47 17.01 -44.93
CA SER A 2 31.33 16.70 -46.36
C SER A 2 32.30 15.52 -46.57
N ASP A 3 32.01 14.61 -47.50
CA ASP A 3 32.93 13.61 -48.04
C ASP A 3 33.26 12.35 -47.22
N ALA A 4 32.47 11.29 -47.44
CA ALA A 4 32.95 9.92 -47.63
C ALA A 4 31.78 8.99 -48.02
N LEU A 5 31.27 9.14 -49.25
CA LEU A 5 30.39 8.18 -49.91
C LEU A 5 30.94 7.88 -51.29
N GLY A 6 31.37 6.65 -51.51
CA GLY A 6 31.83 6.17 -52.80
C GLY A 6 32.02 4.65 -52.82
N ASN A 7 31.09 3.98 -53.52
CA ASN A 7 31.16 2.62 -54.06
C ASN A 7 30.97 1.48 -53.03
N ALA A 8 30.08 0.49 -53.20
CA ALA A 8 29.49 -0.07 -54.41
C ALA A 8 28.16 -0.80 -54.13
N MET A 9 27.21 -0.68 -55.06
CA MET A 9 26.12 -1.63 -55.30
C MET A 9 25.88 -1.66 -56.82
N PRO A 10 25.75 -2.86 -57.40
CA PRO A 10 24.68 -3.13 -58.35
C PRO A 10 23.90 -4.36 -57.83
N GLY A 11 22.58 -4.37 -57.67
CA GLY A 11 21.55 -3.86 -58.54
C GLY A 11 20.64 -5.05 -58.88
N ILE A 12 19.45 -5.15 -58.29
CA ILE A 12 18.33 -5.94 -58.83
C ILE A 12 17.03 -5.17 -58.58
N ARG A 13 16.36 -4.82 -59.67
CA ARG A 13 14.99 -4.30 -59.75
C ARG A 13 14.01 -5.48 -59.80
N SER A 14 12.96 -5.48 -58.98
CA SER A 14 11.55 -5.77 -59.33
C SER A 14 10.70 -5.93 -58.06
N PRO A 15 9.43 -5.45 -58.02
CA PRO A 15 8.58 -5.56 -56.84
C PRO A 15 7.86 -6.92 -56.81
N VAL A 16 8.16 -7.74 -55.80
CA VAL A 16 7.37 -8.95 -55.53
C VAL A 16 6.10 -8.55 -54.79
N LYS A 17 4.96 -8.80 -55.43
CA LYS A 17 3.61 -8.76 -54.85
C LYS A 17 3.56 -9.66 -53.61
N LEU A 18 3.30 -9.07 -52.44
CA LEU A 18 2.92 -9.81 -51.23
C LEU A 18 1.46 -10.28 -51.36
N PRO A 19 1.16 -11.58 -51.19
CA PRO A 19 -0.21 -12.01 -51.03
C PRO A 19 -0.70 -11.70 -49.60
N LEU A 20 -1.86 -11.05 -49.53
CA LEU A 20 -2.73 -10.98 -48.36
C LEU A 20 -3.00 -12.41 -47.85
N LEU A 21 -2.44 -12.75 -46.69
CA LEU A 21 -2.82 -13.96 -45.96
C LEU A 21 -3.69 -13.56 -44.77
N GLY A 22 -4.92 -14.04 -44.84
CA GLY A 22 -6.01 -13.75 -43.94
C GLY A 22 -5.80 -14.23 -42.50
N THR A 23 -6.57 -13.58 -41.65
CA THR A 23 -6.85 -13.89 -40.25
C THR A 23 -7.27 -15.36 -40.09
N ARG A 24 -6.41 -16.19 -39.49
CA ARG A 24 -6.79 -17.44 -38.84
C ARG A 24 -6.23 -17.49 -37.42
N SER A 25 -7.13 -17.80 -36.51
CA SER A 25 -6.93 -18.03 -35.07
C SER A 25 -5.78 -19.02 -34.78
N PRO A 26 -4.90 -18.76 -33.79
CA PRO A 26 -3.92 -19.74 -33.34
C PRO A 26 -4.52 -20.59 -32.21
N SER A 27 -5.36 -21.55 -32.57
CA SER A 27 -5.67 -22.70 -31.72
C SER A 27 -5.21 -23.96 -32.45
N ASN A 28 -4.23 -24.66 -31.88
CA ASN A 28 -3.62 -25.94 -32.31
C ASN A 28 -2.19 -25.90 -32.89
N LEU A 29 -1.26 -25.17 -32.26
CA LEU A 29 0.16 -25.54 -32.28
C LEU A 29 0.49 -26.36 -31.02
N ARG A 30 0.44 -27.69 -31.13
CA ARG A 30 1.10 -28.58 -30.15
C ARG A 30 2.61 -28.43 -30.34
N LEU A 31 3.27 -27.71 -29.44
CA LEU A 31 4.73 -27.77 -29.30
C LEU A 31 5.14 -29.22 -28.97
N PRO A 32 6.21 -29.76 -29.58
CA PRO A 32 6.73 -31.05 -29.18
C PRO A 32 7.20 -30.95 -27.72
N ALA A 33 6.90 -31.97 -26.93
CA ALA A 33 7.41 -32.09 -25.57
C ALA A 33 8.94 -32.08 -25.63
N ILE A 34 9.56 -30.97 -25.22
CA ILE A 34 10.99 -30.90 -24.98
C ILE A 34 11.24 -31.79 -23.76
N GLN A 35 11.68 -33.03 -24.01
CA GLN A 35 12.35 -33.81 -22.98
C GLN A 35 13.62 -33.05 -22.62
N LEU A 36 13.64 -32.45 -21.43
CA LEU A 36 14.85 -31.94 -20.80
C LEU A 36 15.77 -33.14 -20.53
N THR A 37 16.61 -33.51 -21.50
CA THR A 37 17.77 -34.35 -21.23
C THR A 37 18.65 -33.60 -20.25
N ARG A 38 18.93 -34.22 -19.09
CA ARG A 38 19.81 -33.66 -18.06
C ARG A 38 21.17 -33.37 -18.70
N SER A 39 21.61 -32.12 -18.69
CA SER A 39 22.96 -31.81 -19.15
C SER A 39 23.98 -32.43 -18.18
N PRO A 40 25.20 -32.79 -18.65
CA PRO A 40 26.29 -33.24 -17.78
C PRO A 40 26.59 -32.26 -16.63
N GLU A 41 26.40 -30.96 -16.89
CA GLU A 41 26.51 -29.91 -15.87
C GLU A 41 25.42 -30.02 -14.80
N HIS A 42 24.16 -30.32 -15.18
CA HIS A 42 23.07 -30.54 -14.23
C HIS A 42 23.33 -31.76 -13.34
N GLU A 43 23.83 -32.88 -13.89
CA GLU A 43 24.17 -34.06 -13.10
C GLU A 43 25.36 -33.81 -12.17
N ARG A 44 26.37 -33.06 -12.62
CA ARG A 44 27.50 -32.63 -11.79
C ARG A 44 27.04 -31.75 -10.63
N THR A 45 26.21 -30.73 -10.88
CA THR A 45 25.65 -29.87 -9.82
C THR A 45 24.78 -30.67 -8.85
N MET A 46 23.99 -31.63 -9.33
CA MET A 46 23.19 -32.50 -8.45
C MET A 46 24.08 -33.39 -7.57
N LYS A 47 25.16 -33.95 -8.11
CA LYS A 47 26.12 -34.76 -7.37
C LYS A 47 26.93 -33.93 -6.36
N GLU A 48 27.28 -32.69 -6.73
CA GLU A 48 27.92 -31.72 -5.83
C GLU A 48 26.96 -31.28 -4.72
N LEU A 49 25.67 -31.09 -4.99
CA LEU A 49 24.65 -30.81 -3.97
C LEU A 49 24.42 -31.99 -3.02
N GLU A 50 24.36 -33.23 -3.54
CA GLU A 50 24.27 -34.43 -2.70
C GLU A 50 25.52 -34.61 -1.84
N THR A 51 26.71 -34.32 -2.39
CA THR A 51 27.99 -34.34 -1.66
C THR A 51 28.04 -33.24 -0.61
N PHE A 52 27.58 -32.03 -0.95
CA PHE A 52 27.48 -30.89 -0.03
C PHE A 52 26.50 -31.19 1.10
N GLU A 53 25.34 -31.77 0.81
CA GLU A 53 24.38 -32.18 1.83
C GLU A 53 24.94 -33.30 2.73
N SER A 54 25.68 -34.26 2.15
CA SER A 54 26.40 -35.29 2.92
C SER A 54 27.53 -34.70 3.77
N ARG A 55 28.22 -33.65 3.32
CA ARG A 55 29.24 -32.92 4.10
C ARG A 55 28.58 -32.12 5.22
N LEU A 56 27.49 -31.43 4.92
CA LEU A 56 26.69 -30.67 5.85
C LEU A 56 26.05 -31.51 6.96
N ASN A 57 25.75 -32.79 6.71
CA ASN A 57 25.26 -33.73 7.72
C ASN A 57 26.39 -34.39 8.54
N ARG A 58 27.66 -34.19 8.15
CA ARG A 58 28.85 -34.71 8.81
C ARG A 58 29.68 -33.63 9.53
N MET A 59 29.35 -32.36 9.34
CA MET A 59 30.01 -31.27 10.05
C MET A 59 29.56 -31.29 11.53
N PRO A 60 30.48 -31.44 12.49
CA PRO A 60 30.14 -31.28 13.90
C PRO A 60 29.69 -29.85 14.14
N SER A 61 28.60 -29.67 14.89
CA SER A 61 28.27 -28.36 15.46
C SER A 61 29.48 -27.92 16.30
N LYS A 62 30.25 -26.95 15.82
CA LYS A 62 31.31 -26.37 16.66
C LYS A 62 30.60 -25.73 17.85
N GLY A 63 30.75 -26.34 19.02
CA GLY A 63 30.32 -25.76 20.27
C GLY A 63 31.02 -24.42 20.44
N HIS A 64 30.31 -23.33 20.16
CA HIS A 64 30.81 -22.01 20.46
C HIS A 64 30.68 -21.77 21.96
N ALA A 65 31.77 -21.26 22.53
CA ALA A 65 31.85 -20.68 23.85
C ALA A 65 30.64 -19.80 24.14
N SER A 66 30.14 -19.94 25.37
CA SER A 66 29.07 -19.16 25.97
C SER A 66 29.09 -17.69 25.53
N LEU A 67 28.10 -17.31 24.71
CA LEU A 67 27.60 -15.94 24.69
C LEU A 67 27.18 -15.58 26.13
N PRO A 68 27.47 -14.36 26.63
CA PRO A 68 27.11 -13.98 27.98
C PRO A 68 25.59 -14.10 28.13
N SER A 69 25.17 -14.86 29.14
CA SER A 69 23.79 -14.97 29.55
C SER A 69 23.26 -13.59 29.92
N LEU A 70 22.54 -12.98 28.99
CA LEU A 70 21.60 -11.90 29.29
C LEU A 70 20.57 -12.48 30.25
N ARG A 71 20.82 -12.29 31.55
CA ARG A 71 19.82 -12.49 32.60
C ARG A 71 18.66 -11.57 32.29
N LEU A 72 17.63 -12.12 31.66
CA LEU A 72 16.29 -11.56 31.74
C LEU A 72 15.95 -11.45 33.22
N ALA A 73 15.76 -10.22 33.70
CA ALA A 73 15.21 -9.97 35.03
C ALA A 73 13.87 -10.72 35.16
N PRO A 74 13.52 -11.24 36.34
CA PRO A 74 12.27 -11.94 36.54
C PRO A 74 11.12 -10.97 36.30
N THR A 75 10.44 -11.12 35.17
CA THR A 75 9.13 -10.52 34.94
C THR A 75 8.22 -10.94 36.07
N LEU A 76 7.66 -9.92 36.74
CA LEU A 76 6.59 -10.01 37.71
C LEU A 76 5.56 -11.06 37.29
N ALA A 77 5.17 -11.88 38.26
CA ALA A 77 4.16 -12.92 38.12
C ALA A 77 2.92 -12.41 37.36
N PRO A 78 2.37 -13.19 36.42
CA PRO A 78 1.10 -12.85 35.83
C PRO A 78 0.04 -13.00 36.93
N SER A 79 -0.63 -11.90 37.28
CA SER A 79 -1.88 -12.00 38.02
C SER A 79 -2.82 -12.87 37.19
N ARG A 80 -3.36 -13.91 37.83
CA ARG A 80 -4.37 -14.80 37.28
C ARG A 80 -5.64 -13.98 36.97
N ALA A 81 -5.69 -13.36 35.79
CA ALA A 81 -6.95 -13.04 35.15
C ALA A 81 -7.48 -14.34 34.50
N PRO A 82 -8.77 -14.67 34.66
CA PRO A 82 -9.29 -15.94 34.19
C PRO A 82 -9.20 -16.01 32.66
N PHE A 83 -8.74 -17.17 32.19
CA PHE A 83 -8.75 -17.61 30.82
C PHE A 83 -10.19 -17.50 30.27
N VAL A 84 -10.47 -16.47 29.47
CA VAL A 84 -11.69 -16.40 28.65
C VAL A 84 -11.32 -17.01 27.29
N PRO A 85 -11.94 -18.11 26.87
CA PRO A 85 -11.62 -18.72 25.59
C PRO A 85 -12.00 -17.75 24.45
N LEU A 86 -11.00 -17.41 23.62
CA LEU A 86 -11.19 -16.70 22.36
C LEU A 86 -11.93 -17.62 21.38
N HIS A 87 -13.25 -17.69 21.53
CA HIS A 87 -14.10 -18.01 20.39
C HIS A 87 -13.93 -16.90 19.36
N HIS A 88 -13.43 -17.26 18.17
CA HIS A 88 -13.73 -16.56 16.93
C HIS A 88 -15.24 -16.64 16.67
N GLY A 89 -16.01 -15.93 17.49
CA GLY A 89 -17.39 -15.62 17.20
C GLY A 89 -17.38 -14.62 16.05
N LEU A 90 -18.02 -15.00 14.96
CA LEU A 90 -18.83 -14.07 14.17
C LEU A 90 -19.59 -13.18 15.17
N ARG A 91 -19.01 -12.05 15.55
CA ARG A 91 -19.80 -10.96 16.11
C ARG A 91 -20.70 -10.57 14.96
N LYS A 92 -21.95 -11.04 15.05
CA LYS A 92 -23.07 -10.37 14.42
C LYS A 92 -22.84 -8.89 14.72
N TRP A 93 -22.50 -8.13 13.69
CA TRP A 93 -22.80 -6.72 13.67
C TRP A 93 -24.31 -6.63 13.82
N THR A 94 -24.79 -6.54 15.05
CA THR A 94 -26.13 -6.02 15.31
C THR A 94 -26.03 -4.56 14.91
N PRO A 95 -26.76 -4.08 13.89
CA PRO A 95 -26.80 -2.67 13.60
C PRO A 95 -27.45 -1.97 14.80
N LEU A 96 -26.62 -1.39 15.66
CA LEU A 96 -27.07 -0.46 16.69
C LEU A 96 -27.29 0.90 16.04
N VAL A 97 -28.23 0.95 15.09
CA VAL A 97 -28.84 2.18 14.61
C VAL A 97 -30.28 1.85 14.24
N ALA A 98 -31.15 1.80 15.25
CA ALA A 98 -32.48 2.34 15.01
C ALA A 98 -32.23 3.85 14.82
N ASP A 99 -32.42 4.34 13.60
CA ASP A 99 -32.35 5.76 13.29
C ASP A 99 -33.36 6.50 14.17
N PRO A 100 -32.94 7.26 15.20
CA PRO A 100 -33.86 7.99 16.06
C PRO A 100 -34.45 9.23 15.37
N TYR A 101 -34.09 9.49 14.11
CA TYR A 101 -34.45 10.72 13.38
C TYR A 101 -35.42 10.49 12.22
N ALA A 102 -36.10 9.34 12.16
CA ALA A 102 -37.27 9.13 11.32
C ALA A 102 -38.49 9.95 11.82
N SER A 103 -38.36 11.28 11.85
CA SER A 103 -39.46 12.19 12.14
C SER A 103 -40.16 12.62 10.85
N LYS A 104 -41.49 12.51 10.88
CA LYS A 104 -42.42 12.86 9.82
C LYS A 104 -42.39 14.37 9.55
N ALA A 105 -41.51 14.84 8.68
CA ALA A 105 -41.62 16.17 8.10
C ALA A 105 -42.38 16.05 6.77
N GLY A 106 -43.67 16.40 6.80
CA GLY A 106 -44.54 16.55 5.63
C GLY A 106 -44.10 17.75 4.80
N GLY A 107 -43.01 17.58 4.06
CA GLY A 107 -42.42 18.55 3.17
C GLY A 107 -42.00 17.84 1.90
N ALA A 108 -42.48 18.36 0.78
CA ALA A 108 -42.29 17.80 -0.52
C ALA A 108 -40.76 17.87 -0.88
N ALA A 109 -39.98 16.77 -0.77
CA ALA A 109 -38.49 16.64 -0.94
C ALA A 109 -37.95 16.10 -2.32
N ARG A 110 -36.80 16.59 -2.87
CA ARG A 110 -36.12 16.05 -4.10
C ARG A 110 -34.89 15.36 -3.58
N VAL A 111 -34.72 14.12 -3.98
CA VAL A 111 -33.52 13.32 -3.73
C VAL A 111 -32.42 13.83 -4.67
N MET A 112 -31.15 13.91 -4.23
CA MET A 112 -30.03 13.97 -5.18
C MET A 112 -30.24 12.87 -6.21
N VAL A 113 -30.21 13.21 -7.50
CA VAL A 113 -30.45 12.21 -8.54
C VAL A 113 -29.35 11.19 -8.42
N VAL A 114 -29.74 9.96 -8.06
CA VAL A 114 -28.83 8.84 -8.06
C VAL A 114 -28.27 8.78 -9.48
N PRO A 115 -26.94 8.83 -9.67
CA PRO A 115 -26.36 8.73 -11.00
C PRO A 115 -26.99 7.56 -11.76
N LYS A 116 -27.37 7.78 -13.03
CA LYS A 116 -28.13 6.80 -13.83
C LYS A 116 -27.45 5.42 -13.84
N GLU A 117 -26.12 5.42 -13.82
CA GLU A 117 -25.29 4.20 -13.75
C GLU A 117 -25.57 3.41 -12.45
N LEU A 118 -25.74 4.12 -11.33
CA LEU A 118 -26.10 3.55 -10.04
C LEU A 118 -27.57 3.11 -10.00
N GLU A 119 -28.47 3.72 -10.77
CA GLU A 119 -29.87 3.29 -10.85
C GLU A 119 -30.01 1.91 -11.51
N THR A 120 -29.23 1.65 -12.56
CA THR A 120 -29.19 0.35 -13.24
C THR A 120 -28.37 -0.72 -12.51
N ALA A 121 -27.73 -0.36 -11.40
CA ALA A 121 -26.92 -1.27 -10.61
C ALA A 121 -27.74 -2.43 -10.04
N LEU A 122 -27.17 -3.63 -10.07
CA LEU A 122 -27.85 -4.83 -9.56
C LEU A 122 -28.30 -4.66 -8.10
N CYS A 123 -27.51 -3.98 -7.26
CA CYS A 123 -27.85 -3.74 -5.86
C CYS A 123 -29.11 -2.88 -5.67
N ARG A 124 -29.44 -2.01 -6.65
CA ARG A 124 -30.60 -1.11 -6.60
C ARG A 124 -31.79 -1.68 -7.36
N SER A 125 -31.63 -1.90 -8.67
CA SER A 125 -32.73 -2.28 -9.58
C SER A 125 -32.83 -3.78 -9.87
N GLY A 126 -31.88 -4.58 -9.40
CA GLY A 126 -31.94 -6.04 -9.54
C GLY A 126 -33.13 -6.66 -8.80
N THR A 127 -33.72 -7.71 -9.39
CA THR A 127 -34.68 -8.56 -8.69
C THR A 127 -34.02 -9.23 -7.48
N ALA A 128 -34.81 -9.64 -6.49
CA ALA A 128 -34.30 -10.39 -5.33
C ALA A 128 -33.53 -11.64 -5.77
N ASP A 129 -34.06 -12.39 -6.74
CA ASP A 129 -33.43 -13.58 -7.30
C ASP A 129 -32.09 -13.25 -7.99
N ALA A 130 -32.01 -12.17 -8.77
CA ALA A 130 -30.77 -11.77 -9.42
C ALA A 130 -29.69 -11.35 -8.41
N LYS A 131 -30.09 -10.63 -7.34
CA LYS A 131 -29.19 -10.26 -6.24
C LYS A 131 -28.69 -11.50 -5.50
N GLN A 132 -29.59 -12.42 -5.17
CA GLN A 132 -29.25 -13.67 -4.49
C GLN A 132 -28.34 -14.55 -5.36
N ALA A 133 -28.64 -14.69 -6.65
CA ALA A 133 -27.83 -15.45 -7.60
C ALA A 133 -26.42 -14.88 -7.73
N PHE A 134 -26.29 -13.55 -7.86
CA PHE A 134 -24.98 -12.89 -7.89
C PHE A 134 -24.19 -13.15 -6.59
N LEU A 135 -24.84 -12.97 -5.43
CA LEU A 135 -24.17 -13.20 -4.15
C LEU A 135 -23.72 -14.66 -4.02
N ALA A 136 -24.59 -15.62 -4.33
CA ALA A 136 -24.31 -17.05 -4.16
C ALA A 136 -23.29 -17.60 -5.16
N HIS A 137 -23.35 -17.17 -6.42
CA HIS A 137 -22.56 -17.78 -7.49
C HIS A 137 -21.32 -16.98 -7.90
N GLU A 138 -21.27 -15.68 -7.58
CA GLU A 138 -20.16 -14.81 -8.01
C GLU A 138 -19.41 -14.22 -6.82
N TRP A 139 -20.09 -13.48 -5.93
CA TRP A 139 -19.41 -12.76 -4.86
C TRP A 139 -18.93 -13.66 -3.71
N VAL A 140 -19.81 -14.49 -3.14
CA VAL A 140 -19.43 -15.35 -2.00
C VAL A 140 -18.27 -16.30 -2.35
N PRO A 141 -18.23 -16.95 -3.53
CA PRO A 141 -17.06 -17.73 -3.94
C PRO A 141 -15.78 -16.90 -4.03
N PHE A 142 -15.85 -15.69 -4.60
CA PHE A 142 -14.70 -14.78 -4.66
C PHE A 142 -14.24 -14.35 -3.26
N TYR A 143 -15.16 -13.95 -2.39
CA TYR A 143 -14.82 -13.55 -1.02
C TYR A 143 -14.22 -14.70 -0.21
N LYS A 144 -14.72 -15.93 -0.39
CA LYS A 144 -14.14 -17.13 0.23
C LYS A 144 -12.69 -17.35 -0.20
N GLU A 145 -12.40 -17.18 -1.49
CA GLU A 145 -11.02 -17.24 -2.02
C GLU A 145 -10.11 -16.21 -1.34
N LEU A 146 -10.58 -14.98 -1.11
CA LEU A 146 -9.83 -13.96 -0.36
C LEU A 146 -9.58 -14.37 1.09
N GLN A 147 -10.57 -14.96 1.77
CA GLN A 147 -10.44 -15.45 3.14
C GLN A 147 -9.48 -16.64 3.26
N GLU A 148 -9.48 -17.54 2.27
CA GLU A 148 -8.52 -18.64 2.16
C GLU A 148 -7.10 -18.11 1.96
N ALA A 149 -6.92 -17.08 1.12
CA ALA A 149 -5.62 -16.44 0.93
C ALA A 149 -5.08 -15.77 2.21
N LEU A 150 -5.95 -15.10 2.98
CA LEU A 150 -5.60 -14.53 4.28
C LEU A 150 -5.18 -15.61 5.27
N SER A 151 -5.97 -16.68 5.36
CA SER A 151 -5.68 -17.83 6.23
C SER A 151 -4.35 -18.48 5.87
N ALA A 152 -4.09 -18.70 4.58
CA ALA A 152 -2.83 -19.22 4.08
C ALA A 152 -1.64 -18.30 4.38
N THR A 153 -1.82 -16.98 4.33
CA THR A 153 -0.78 -16.00 4.69
C THR A 153 -0.45 -16.08 6.18
N ARG A 154 -1.47 -16.14 7.05
CA ARG A 154 -1.29 -16.34 8.51
C ARG A 154 -0.54 -17.63 8.80
N THR A 155 -0.97 -18.73 8.20
CA THR A 155 -0.29 -20.03 8.36
C THR A 155 1.16 -19.98 7.90
N ARG A 156 1.46 -19.39 6.73
CA ARG A 156 2.84 -19.25 6.22
C ARG A 156 3.72 -18.47 7.18
N HIS A 157 3.21 -17.36 7.72
CA HIS A 157 3.92 -16.56 8.73
C HIS A 157 4.21 -17.36 10.00
N MET A 158 3.19 -18.02 10.58
CA MET A 158 3.35 -18.80 11.82
C MET A 158 4.38 -19.92 11.70
N VAL A 159 4.43 -20.59 10.55
CA VAL A 159 5.39 -21.69 10.31
C VAL A 159 6.78 -21.23 9.85
N GLY A 160 7.03 -19.92 9.82
CA GLY A 160 8.34 -19.34 9.52
C GLY A 160 8.77 -19.43 8.05
N VAL A 161 7.82 -19.34 7.11
CA VAL A 161 8.14 -19.18 5.67
C VAL A 161 8.95 -17.90 5.44
N SER A 162 9.84 -17.91 4.44
CA SER A 162 10.59 -16.72 4.02
C SER A 162 9.67 -15.51 3.80
N VAL A 163 10.13 -14.33 4.20
CA VAL A 163 9.37 -13.07 4.19
C VAL A 163 8.74 -12.80 2.82
N GLU A 164 9.51 -13.00 1.75
CA GLU A 164 9.11 -12.81 0.36
C GLU A 164 8.03 -13.80 -0.12
N GLU A 165 7.91 -14.96 0.55
CA GLU A 165 6.99 -16.06 0.23
C GLU A 165 5.73 -16.07 1.12
N VAL A 166 5.68 -15.25 2.19
CA VAL A 166 4.53 -15.19 3.12
C VAL A 166 3.27 -14.69 2.42
N MET A 167 3.37 -13.63 1.61
CA MET A 167 2.23 -13.08 0.89
C MET A 167 2.03 -13.77 -0.48
N PRO A 168 0.80 -13.81 -1.03
CA PRO A 168 0.57 -14.19 -2.43
C PRO A 168 1.43 -13.36 -3.41
N PRO A 169 1.84 -13.90 -4.56
CA PRO A 169 2.65 -13.18 -5.53
C PRO A 169 1.90 -11.98 -6.13
N GLN A 170 2.62 -10.96 -6.59
CA GLN A 170 2.05 -9.70 -7.11
C GLN A 170 1.00 -9.92 -8.23
N VAL A 171 1.24 -10.88 -9.13
CA VAL A 171 0.28 -11.22 -10.21
C VAL A 171 -1.10 -11.66 -9.68
N GLN A 172 -1.13 -12.32 -8.52
CA GLN A 172 -2.39 -12.76 -7.91
C GLN A 172 -3.21 -11.56 -7.40
N TRP A 173 -2.53 -10.55 -6.84
CA TRP A 173 -3.18 -9.32 -6.36
C TRP A 173 -3.81 -8.53 -7.49
N GLU A 174 -3.15 -8.47 -8.65
CA GLU A 174 -3.70 -7.83 -9.85
C GLU A 174 -4.91 -8.58 -10.41
N ALA A 175 -4.86 -9.92 -10.42
CA ALA A 175 -5.99 -10.75 -10.83
C ALA A 175 -7.20 -10.54 -9.91
N TRP A 176 -6.98 -10.54 -8.57
CA TRP A 176 -8.04 -10.24 -7.60
C TRP A 176 -8.59 -8.83 -7.75
N ALA A 177 -7.73 -7.82 -7.95
CA ALA A 177 -8.17 -6.44 -8.15
C ALA A 177 -9.04 -6.30 -9.40
N THR A 178 -8.65 -6.94 -10.51
CA THR A 178 -9.40 -6.94 -11.77
C THR A 178 -10.78 -7.57 -11.57
N ARG A 179 -10.82 -8.78 -11.00
CA ARG A 179 -12.09 -9.49 -10.73
C ARG A 179 -12.97 -8.71 -9.74
N CYS A 180 -12.38 -8.07 -8.73
CA CYS A 180 -13.12 -7.23 -7.80
C CYS A 180 -13.77 -6.03 -8.50
N ARG A 181 -13.05 -5.34 -9.40
CA ARG A 181 -13.60 -4.24 -10.20
C ARG A 181 -14.75 -4.69 -11.08
N GLU A 182 -14.64 -5.86 -11.73
CA GLU A 182 -15.70 -6.42 -12.57
C GLU A 182 -16.96 -6.74 -11.76
N LEU A 183 -16.80 -7.45 -10.64
CA LEU A 183 -17.91 -7.83 -9.77
C LEU A 183 -18.59 -6.62 -9.13
N THR A 184 -17.81 -5.64 -8.68
CA THR A 184 -18.34 -4.41 -8.08
C THR A 184 -18.97 -3.49 -9.11
N ALA A 185 -18.44 -3.42 -10.34
CA ALA A 185 -19.09 -2.71 -11.44
C ALA A 185 -20.45 -3.33 -11.78
N LYS A 186 -20.57 -4.67 -11.76
CA LYS A 186 -21.86 -5.35 -11.94
C LYS A 186 -22.84 -5.06 -10.80
N TRP A 187 -22.35 -5.10 -9.57
CA TRP A 187 -23.19 -4.92 -8.38
C TRP A 187 -23.63 -3.47 -8.16
N TYR A 188 -22.70 -2.52 -8.25
CA TYR A 188 -22.91 -1.10 -7.96
C TYR A 188 -23.06 -0.22 -9.20
N GLY A 189 -22.79 -0.71 -10.41
CA GLY A 189 -22.64 0.15 -11.59
C GLY A 189 -21.32 0.94 -11.62
N ALA A 190 -20.45 0.76 -10.62
CA ALA A 190 -19.15 1.43 -10.50
C ALA A 190 -18.08 0.47 -9.94
N PRO A 191 -16.89 0.41 -10.55
CA PRO A 191 -15.82 -0.49 -10.09
C PRO A 191 -15.14 0.06 -8.83
N ASN A 192 -14.87 -0.81 -7.87
CA ASN A 192 -14.02 -0.53 -6.72
C ASN A 192 -13.10 -1.73 -6.39
N ILE A 193 -12.14 -1.54 -5.50
CA ILE A 193 -11.20 -2.58 -5.03
C ILE A 193 -11.17 -2.75 -3.51
N SER A 194 -12.21 -2.27 -2.80
CA SER A 194 -12.21 -2.15 -1.34
C SER A 194 -11.91 -3.48 -0.63
N ALA A 195 -12.56 -4.58 -1.04
CA ALA A 195 -12.36 -5.90 -0.44
C ALA A 195 -10.92 -6.43 -0.63
N VAL A 196 -10.32 -6.20 -1.81
CA VAL A 196 -8.95 -6.63 -2.10
C VAL A 196 -7.92 -5.74 -1.40
N TYR A 197 -8.19 -4.44 -1.30
CA TYR A 197 -7.38 -3.53 -0.49
C TYR A 197 -7.39 -3.96 0.99
N GLN A 198 -8.56 -4.34 1.52
CA GLN A 198 -8.64 -4.85 2.89
C GLN A 198 -7.84 -6.13 3.09
N LEU A 199 -7.97 -7.09 2.16
CA LEU A 199 -7.13 -8.29 2.16
C LEU A 199 -5.64 -7.94 2.15
N LEU A 200 -5.22 -6.95 1.33
CA LEU A 200 -3.83 -6.52 1.26
C LEU A 200 -3.33 -6.02 2.62
N ILE A 201 -4.05 -5.11 3.26
CA ILE A 201 -3.60 -4.51 4.52
C ILE A 201 -3.54 -5.55 5.64
N GLU A 202 -4.52 -6.45 5.71
CA GLU A 202 -4.54 -7.55 6.68
C GLU A 202 -3.41 -8.55 6.43
N CYS A 203 -3.17 -8.96 5.18
CA CYS A 203 -2.03 -9.83 4.84
C CYS A 203 -0.69 -9.18 5.17
N SER A 204 -0.55 -7.87 4.92
CA SER A 204 0.69 -7.13 5.22
C SER A 204 0.93 -6.92 6.73
N GLU A 205 0.04 -7.33 7.63
CA GLU A 205 0.39 -7.50 9.07
C GLU A 205 1.33 -8.67 9.33
N TYR A 206 1.45 -9.59 8.37
CA TYR A 206 2.21 -10.83 8.50
C TYR A 206 3.45 -10.85 7.60
N ASP A 207 3.64 -9.81 6.78
CA ASP A 207 4.71 -9.74 5.78
C ASP A 207 6.11 -9.52 6.36
N GLY A 208 6.25 -9.41 7.69
CA GLY A 208 7.52 -9.16 8.38
C GLY A 208 8.12 -7.77 8.14
N VAL A 209 7.47 -6.92 7.32
CA VAL A 209 7.89 -5.53 7.07
C VAL A 209 7.22 -4.58 8.05
N SER A 210 5.96 -4.86 8.39
CA SER A 210 5.25 -4.13 9.45
C SER A 210 5.83 -4.50 10.83
N PRO A 211 6.32 -3.53 11.63
CA PRO A 211 6.94 -3.81 12.91
C PRO A 211 5.94 -4.13 14.03
N TYR A 212 4.65 -3.87 13.81
CA TYR A 212 3.53 -4.13 14.72
C TYR A 212 2.20 -4.18 13.95
N ARG A 213 1.16 -4.72 14.58
CA ARG A 213 -0.24 -4.57 14.15
C ARG A 213 -0.82 -3.33 14.80
N PHE A 214 -1.74 -2.64 14.12
CA PHE A 214 -2.27 -1.37 14.66
C PHE A 214 -2.85 -1.52 16.07
N TYR A 215 -3.55 -2.62 16.35
CA TYR A 215 -4.14 -2.91 17.65
C TYR A 215 -3.11 -3.15 18.78
N ASP A 216 -1.82 -3.30 18.45
CA ASP A 216 -0.75 -3.39 19.45
C ASP A 216 -0.42 -2.00 20.04
N VAL A 217 -0.91 -0.91 19.44
CA VAL A 217 -0.73 0.46 19.93
C VAL A 217 -1.98 0.87 20.73
N PRO A 218 -1.85 1.12 22.05
CA PRO A 218 -2.95 1.60 22.86
C PRO A 218 -3.55 2.91 22.33
N ALA A 219 -4.87 3.00 22.42
CA ALA A 219 -5.64 4.17 22.04
C ALA A 219 -6.63 4.52 23.15
N GLN A 220 -6.80 5.80 23.44
CA GLN A 220 -7.80 6.33 24.36
C GLN A 220 -8.67 7.35 23.64
N TRP A 221 -9.96 7.36 23.95
CA TRP A 221 -10.89 8.37 23.47
C TRP A 221 -11.18 9.39 24.57
N SER A 222 -11.33 10.67 24.21
CA SER A 222 -11.91 11.68 25.09
C SER A 222 -13.38 11.36 25.37
N ASP A 223 -13.91 11.85 26.48
CA ASP A 223 -15.29 11.55 26.92
C ASP A 223 -16.34 12.02 25.92
N ASP A 224 -16.06 13.10 25.18
CA ASP A 224 -16.92 13.64 24.12
C ASP A 224 -16.72 12.97 22.75
N GLY A 225 -15.77 12.04 22.64
CA GLY A 225 -15.43 11.32 21.41
C GLY A 225 -14.75 12.15 20.32
N TRP A 226 -14.38 13.41 20.58
CA TRP A 226 -13.73 14.28 19.59
C TRP A 226 -12.28 13.92 19.33
N VAL A 227 -11.59 13.36 20.33
CA VAL A 227 -10.17 13.04 20.24
C VAL A 227 -9.95 11.56 20.50
N ARG A 228 -9.15 10.94 19.64
CA ARG A 228 -8.52 9.65 19.88
C ARG A 228 -7.01 9.84 20.03
N ALA A 229 -6.50 9.67 21.24
CA ALA A 229 -5.07 9.73 21.53
C ALA A 229 -4.42 8.35 21.38
N LEU A 230 -3.35 8.27 20.57
CA LEU A 230 -2.54 7.07 20.35
C LEU A 230 -1.22 7.18 21.11
N ASP A 231 -0.79 6.10 21.74
CA ASP A 231 0.49 6.04 22.45
C ASP A 231 1.69 6.02 21.47
N GLY A 232 2.30 7.18 21.31
CA GLY A 232 3.47 7.42 20.48
C GLY A 232 4.73 6.74 20.99
N ASN A 233 4.86 6.52 22.30
CA ASN A 233 6.02 5.83 22.87
C ASN A 233 5.99 4.34 22.56
N VAL A 234 4.84 3.70 22.76
CA VAL A 234 4.65 2.28 22.40
C VAL A 234 4.89 2.10 20.91
N ARG A 235 4.28 2.94 20.07
CA ARG A 235 4.51 2.93 18.62
C ARG A 235 5.99 3.10 18.26
N ALA A 236 6.68 4.06 18.86
CA ALA A 236 8.11 4.30 18.59
C ALA A 236 9.00 3.14 19.05
N SER A 237 8.62 2.42 20.11
CA SER A 237 9.38 1.27 20.63
C SER A 237 9.46 0.12 19.62
N PHE A 238 8.37 -0.17 18.90
CA PHE A 238 8.35 -1.17 17.82
C PHE A 238 9.31 -0.81 16.69
N GLY A 239 9.40 0.48 16.35
CA GLY A 239 10.34 0.97 15.34
C GLY A 239 11.81 0.77 15.74
N LYS A 240 12.16 0.96 17.02
CA LYS A 240 13.51 0.68 17.54
C LYS A 240 13.84 -0.82 17.41
N LYS A 241 12.94 -1.68 17.91
CA LYS A 241 13.09 -3.14 17.88
C LYS A 241 13.25 -3.69 16.45
N ALA A 242 12.46 -3.17 15.50
CA ALA A 242 12.56 -3.59 14.11
C ALA A 242 13.90 -3.20 13.45
N ARG A 243 14.47 -2.04 13.82
CA ARG A 243 15.81 -1.64 13.33
C ARG A 243 16.91 -2.53 13.89
N GLU A 244 16.79 -2.97 15.14
CA GLU A 244 17.75 -3.88 15.78
C GLU A 244 17.72 -5.27 15.10
N LEU A 245 16.52 -5.80 14.83
CA LEU A 245 16.36 -7.09 14.12
C LEU A 245 16.96 -7.09 12.72
N LYS A 246 16.89 -5.96 11.99
CA LYS A 246 17.47 -5.83 10.64
C LYS A 246 19.00 -5.85 10.64
N LYS A 247 19.67 -5.43 11.72
CA LYS A 247 21.15 -5.44 11.80
C LYS A 247 21.74 -6.85 11.84
N GLY A 248 20.94 -7.87 12.17
CA GLY A 248 21.39 -9.26 12.28
C GLY A 248 21.03 -10.18 11.10
N GLN A 249 20.41 -9.67 10.03
CA GLN A 249 20.04 -10.49 8.87
C GLN A 249 21.14 -10.46 7.81
N ALA A 250 21.53 -11.64 7.31
CA ALA A 250 22.46 -11.78 6.19
C ALA A 250 21.93 -11.00 4.96
N GLN A 251 22.84 -10.39 4.20
CA GLN A 251 22.53 -9.56 3.03
C GLN A 251 21.75 -10.34 1.95
N THR A 252 20.43 -10.38 2.07
CA THR A 252 19.54 -10.54 0.91
C THR A 252 19.71 -9.33 0.00
N LEU A 253 19.55 -9.52 -1.31
CA LEU A 253 19.53 -8.44 -2.31
C LEU A 253 18.68 -7.28 -1.76
N ALA A 254 19.32 -6.14 -1.51
CA ALA A 254 18.68 -5.05 -0.79
C ALA A 254 17.46 -4.57 -1.59
N GLN A 255 16.27 -4.73 -1.02
CA GLN A 255 15.04 -4.19 -1.62
C GLN A 255 15.02 -2.65 -1.58
N THR A 256 15.80 -2.04 -0.70
CA THR A 256 15.99 -0.59 -0.69
C THR A 256 16.70 -0.16 -1.96
N ALA A 257 15.92 0.39 -2.89
CA ALA A 257 16.38 0.97 -4.13
C ALA A 257 15.71 2.33 -4.32
N GLY A 258 16.38 3.21 -5.06
CA GLY A 258 15.85 4.51 -5.45
C GLY A 258 15.91 5.62 -4.39
N GLU A 259 15.18 6.69 -4.69
CA GLU A 259 15.20 7.97 -3.97
C GLU A 259 14.11 8.03 -2.90
N SER A 260 13.22 7.02 -2.86
CA SER A 260 11.95 7.16 -2.17
C SER A 260 11.18 5.87 -1.86
N ALA A 261 10.09 5.99 -1.11
CA ALA A 261 9.24 4.87 -0.72
C ALA A 261 8.55 4.16 -1.90
N ILE A 262 8.26 4.87 -2.99
CA ILE A 262 7.69 4.26 -4.21
C ILE A 262 8.70 3.35 -4.88
N ASP A 263 9.99 3.70 -4.85
CA ASP A 263 11.03 2.94 -5.52
C ASP A 263 11.23 1.56 -4.86
N ASN A 264 10.98 1.45 -3.55
CA ASN A 264 11.00 0.18 -2.81
C ASN A 264 9.87 -0.80 -3.20
N THR A 265 8.92 -0.40 -4.05
CA THR A 265 7.84 -1.30 -4.53
C THR A 265 8.28 -2.19 -5.67
N ILE A 266 9.43 -1.91 -6.31
CA ILE A 266 9.94 -2.70 -7.44
C ILE A 266 11.43 -2.96 -7.21
N LEU A 267 11.88 -4.18 -7.47
CA LEU A 267 13.30 -4.52 -7.37
C LEU A 267 14.08 -4.02 -8.61
N PRO A 268 15.37 -3.65 -8.45
CA PRO A 268 16.25 -3.44 -9.59
C PRO A 268 16.33 -4.69 -10.46
N ASN A 269 16.15 -4.52 -11.77
CA ASN A 269 16.09 -5.62 -12.72
C ASN A 269 17.30 -5.69 -13.66
N ILE A 270 18.24 -4.74 -13.54
CA ILE A 270 19.60 -4.89 -14.07
C ILE A 270 20.47 -5.38 -12.93
N LEU A 271 20.95 -6.61 -13.06
CA LEU A 271 21.77 -7.31 -12.08
C LEU A 271 23.17 -7.55 -12.65
N THR A 272 24.18 -7.66 -11.79
CA THR A 272 25.42 -8.34 -12.18
C THR A 272 25.11 -9.80 -12.48
N ARG A 273 25.96 -10.47 -13.26
CA ARG A 273 25.77 -11.92 -13.50
C ARG A 273 25.76 -12.73 -12.21
N GLU A 274 26.61 -12.37 -11.25
CA GLU A 274 26.65 -13.00 -9.92
C GLU A 274 25.33 -12.79 -9.17
N GLU A 275 24.84 -11.55 -9.08
CA GLU A 275 23.54 -11.26 -8.46
C GLU A 275 22.39 -12.02 -9.14
N SER A 276 22.39 -12.07 -10.48
CA SER A 276 21.38 -12.80 -11.25
C SER A 276 21.46 -14.32 -11.01
N ALA A 277 22.67 -14.89 -10.97
CA ALA A 277 22.87 -16.31 -10.69
C ALA A 277 22.42 -16.67 -9.27
N VAL A 278 22.79 -15.88 -8.27
CA VAL A 278 22.33 -16.06 -6.89
C VAL A 278 20.79 -15.94 -6.80
N LEU A 279 20.21 -14.95 -7.48
CA LEU A 279 18.76 -14.74 -7.45
C LEU A 279 17.98 -15.84 -8.18
N LEU A 280 18.41 -16.26 -9.38
CA LEU A 280 17.66 -17.20 -10.22
C LEU A 280 18.06 -18.65 -9.96
N ALA A 281 19.35 -18.96 -10.06
CA ALA A 281 19.85 -20.32 -9.84
C ALA A 281 19.91 -20.66 -8.34
N GLY A 282 20.35 -19.72 -7.50
CA GLY A 282 20.38 -19.91 -6.04
C GLY A 282 18.99 -20.19 -5.48
N GLN A 283 17.93 -19.52 -5.95
CA GLN A 283 16.56 -19.82 -5.52
C GLN A 283 16.08 -21.20 -5.97
N ARG A 284 16.46 -21.65 -7.18
CA ARG A 284 16.18 -23.03 -7.61
C ARG A 284 16.90 -24.06 -6.75
N ILE A 285 18.15 -23.79 -6.37
CA ILE A 285 18.91 -24.66 -5.46
C ILE A 285 18.27 -24.69 -4.07
N LYS A 286 17.87 -23.54 -3.54
CA LYS A 286 17.11 -23.44 -2.28
C LYS A 286 15.81 -24.27 -2.36
N ALA A 287 15.06 -24.16 -3.44
CA ALA A 287 13.85 -24.94 -3.68
C ALA A 287 14.12 -26.46 -3.79
N LEU A 288 15.21 -26.86 -4.44
CA LEU A 288 15.64 -28.26 -4.53
C LEU A 288 16.01 -28.82 -3.15
N LEU A 289 16.78 -28.07 -2.36
CA LEU A 289 17.15 -28.46 -0.99
C LEU A 289 15.90 -28.64 -0.12
N VAL A 290 14.99 -27.67 -0.14
CA VAL A 290 13.69 -27.76 0.57
C VAL A 290 12.90 -28.97 0.09
N GLY A 291 12.84 -29.20 -1.22
CA GLY A 291 12.16 -30.36 -1.81
C GLY A 291 12.75 -31.70 -1.38
N GLN A 292 14.08 -31.82 -1.31
CA GLN A 292 14.77 -33.02 -0.82
C GLN A 292 14.51 -33.25 0.67
N MET A 293 14.61 -32.20 1.49
CA MET A 293 14.28 -32.28 2.92
C MET A 293 12.83 -32.68 3.16
N ALA A 294 11.88 -32.07 2.43
CA ALA A 294 10.47 -32.42 2.50
C ALA A 294 10.21 -33.88 2.12
N ARG A 295 10.88 -34.40 1.08
CA ARG A 295 10.81 -35.82 0.70
C ARG A 295 11.35 -36.72 1.82
N ARG A 296 12.46 -36.36 2.47
CA ARG A 296 13.01 -37.12 3.61
C ARG A 296 12.05 -37.12 4.79
N GLN A 297 11.48 -35.98 5.14
CA GLN A 297 10.48 -35.87 6.22
C GLN A 297 9.24 -36.73 5.94
N ARG A 298 8.74 -36.76 4.70
CA ARG A 298 7.64 -37.66 4.32
C ARG A 298 8.01 -39.13 4.48
N LYS A 299 9.22 -39.53 4.09
CA LYS A 299 9.73 -40.90 4.27
C LYS A 299 9.84 -41.26 5.76
N MET A 300 10.38 -40.35 6.58
CA MET A 300 10.48 -40.51 8.04
C MET A 300 9.09 -40.71 8.67
N LEU A 301 8.12 -39.85 8.33
CA LEU A 301 6.73 -39.97 8.81
C LEU A 301 6.09 -41.30 8.39
N ALA A 302 6.30 -41.73 7.14
CA ALA A 302 5.77 -43.00 6.66
C ALA A 302 6.39 -44.20 7.41
N ALA A 303 7.71 -44.17 7.67
CA ALA A 303 8.41 -45.20 8.43
C ALA A 303 7.94 -45.25 9.90
N LEU A 304 7.82 -44.09 10.55
CA LEU A 304 7.35 -44.00 11.94
C LEU A 304 5.88 -44.44 12.08
N LYS A 305 5.00 -44.07 11.14
CA LYS A 305 3.61 -44.57 11.12
C LYS A 305 3.54 -46.09 11.00
N LYS A 306 4.48 -46.73 10.29
CA LYS A 306 4.55 -48.18 10.17
C LYS A 306 5.05 -48.86 11.46
N MET A 307 5.96 -48.22 12.19
CA MET A 307 6.77 -48.89 13.23
C MET A 307 6.48 -48.46 14.69
N CYS A 308 5.89 -47.29 14.93
CA CYS A 308 5.57 -46.80 16.28
C CYS A 308 4.19 -47.29 16.78
N PRO A 309 4.01 -47.55 18.09
CA PRO A 309 2.78 -48.08 18.66
C PRO A 309 1.76 -46.96 18.95
N GLU A 310 0.53 -47.14 18.48
CA GLU A 310 -0.73 -46.42 18.80
C GLU A 310 -0.81 -44.88 18.57
N SER A 311 0.14 -44.06 19.03
CA SER A 311 0.02 -42.60 19.07
C SER A 311 0.10 -41.92 17.68
N LEU A 312 1.07 -42.30 16.84
CA LEU A 312 1.20 -41.80 15.46
C LEU A 312 0.22 -42.44 14.47
N LYS A 313 -0.32 -43.62 14.80
CA LYS A 313 -1.32 -44.34 13.99
C LYS A 313 -2.70 -43.71 14.08
N LYS A 314 -3.03 -43.08 15.22
CA LYS A 314 -4.29 -42.35 15.46
C LYS A 314 -4.33 -40.98 14.79
N LEU A 315 -3.18 -40.44 14.36
CA LEU A 315 -3.18 -39.20 13.60
C LEU A 315 -3.83 -39.41 12.23
N PRO A 316 -4.63 -38.44 11.74
CA PRO A 316 -5.04 -38.37 10.34
C PRO A 316 -3.85 -38.55 9.40
N ALA A 317 -4.12 -38.75 8.10
CA ALA A 317 -3.05 -38.67 7.09
C ALA A 317 -2.14 -37.46 7.40
N PRO A 318 -0.80 -37.55 7.29
CA PRO A 318 0.10 -36.50 7.81
C PRO A 318 -0.14 -35.09 7.23
N LEU A 319 -0.90 -34.98 6.15
CA LEU A 319 -1.34 -33.73 5.52
C LEU A 319 -2.68 -33.19 6.05
N ALA A 320 -3.39 -33.98 6.86
CA ALA A 320 -4.69 -33.69 7.45
C ALA A 320 -4.65 -33.53 8.99
N ALA A 321 -3.54 -33.90 9.64
CA ALA A 321 -3.32 -33.61 11.06
C ALA A 321 -2.98 -32.13 11.26
N THR A 322 -3.42 -31.55 12.37
CA THR A 322 -3.00 -30.19 12.75
C THR A 322 -1.52 -30.17 13.15
N GLU A 323 -0.90 -28.99 13.07
CA GLU A 323 0.51 -28.79 13.42
C GLU A 323 0.80 -29.19 14.86
N GLU A 324 -0.07 -28.82 15.81
CA GLU A 324 0.08 -29.13 17.23
C GLU A 324 -0.07 -30.64 17.51
N GLU A 325 -1.02 -31.30 16.86
CA GLU A 325 -1.19 -32.75 16.97
C GLU A 325 0.03 -33.50 16.45
N LEU A 326 0.54 -33.10 15.27
CA LEU A 326 1.73 -33.73 14.70
C LEU A 326 2.96 -33.44 15.56
N LYS A 327 3.15 -32.20 16.01
CA LYS A 327 4.25 -31.81 16.92
C LYS A 327 4.22 -32.62 18.22
N SER A 328 3.07 -32.69 18.87
CA SER A 328 2.90 -33.42 20.14
C SER A 328 3.18 -34.90 19.96
N ALA A 329 2.67 -35.50 18.87
CA ALA A 329 2.94 -36.91 18.59
C ALA A 329 4.43 -37.18 18.28
N LEU A 330 5.09 -36.29 17.54
CA LEU A 330 6.52 -36.41 17.21
C LEU A 330 7.42 -36.25 18.45
N GLN A 331 7.01 -35.45 19.44
CA GLN A 331 7.73 -35.30 20.72
C GLN A 331 7.65 -36.56 21.59
N LEU A 332 6.64 -37.40 21.41
CA LEU A 332 6.48 -38.65 22.16
C LEU A 332 7.28 -39.82 21.56
N VAL A 333 7.84 -39.65 20.35
CA VAL A 333 8.65 -40.68 19.69
C VAL A 333 9.99 -40.82 20.42
N ARG A 334 10.25 -42.01 20.95
CA ARG A 334 11.47 -42.32 21.71
C ARG A 334 12.63 -42.66 20.76
N GLN A 335 13.86 -42.47 21.24
CA GLN A 335 15.08 -42.71 20.45
C GLN A 335 15.12 -44.12 19.82
N HIS A 336 14.81 -45.18 20.58
CA HIS A 336 14.80 -46.55 20.05
C HIS A 336 13.76 -46.76 18.92
N GLU A 337 12.68 -45.97 18.89
CA GLU A 337 11.68 -46.01 17.81
C GLU A 337 12.17 -45.33 16.54
N LEU A 338 12.92 -44.22 16.70
CA LEU A 338 13.63 -43.56 15.60
C LEU A 338 14.66 -44.50 14.98
N GLU A 339 15.47 -45.14 15.81
CA GLU A 339 16.49 -46.12 15.37
C GLU A 339 15.85 -47.28 14.62
N ARG A 340 14.76 -47.86 15.14
CA ARG A 340 13.99 -48.91 14.45
C ARG A 340 13.42 -48.46 13.12
N ALA A 341 12.99 -47.21 13.00
CA ALA A 341 12.47 -46.62 11.77
C ALA A 341 13.58 -46.14 10.80
N GLY A 342 14.87 -46.30 11.17
CA GLY A 342 16.00 -45.82 10.37
C GLY A 342 16.08 -44.29 10.30
N VAL A 343 15.52 -43.60 11.29
CA VAL A 343 15.53 -42.13 11.39
C VAL A 343 16.67 -41.69 12.30
N ASN A 344 17.60 -40.91 11.75
CA ASN A 344 18.66 -40.29 12.56
C ASN A 344 18.10 -39.07 13.31
N GLU A 345 18.12 -39.13 14.65
CA GLU A 345 17.64 -38.06 15.54
C GLU A 345 18.40 -36.73 15.37
N HIS A 346 19.66 -36.78 14.95
CA HIS A 346 20.47 -35.59 14.72
C HIS A 346 20.33 -35.05 13.30
N SER A 347 19.54 -35.69 12.44
CA SER A 347 19.33 -35.17 11.08
C SER A 347 18.53 -33.88 11.12
N SER A 348 18.98 -32.88 10.36
CA SER A 348 18.29 -31.59 10.22
C SER A 348 16.83 -31.74 9.77
N ALA A 349 16.55 -32.71 8.90
CA ALA A 349 15.20 -33.01 8.44
C ALA A 349 14.29 -33.49 9.58
N TRP A 350 14.78 -34.37 10.47
CA TRP A 350 14.03 -34.85 11.64
C TRP A 350 13.83 -33.74 12.67
N GLN A 351 14.89 -33.06 13.09
CA GLN A 351 14.81 -31.99 14.08
C GLN A 351 13.79 -30.92 13.66
N ARG A 352 13.84 -30.49 12.39
CA ARG A 352 12.86 -29.53 11.87
C ARG A 352 11.43 -30.06 11.86
N LEU A 353 11.23 -31.32 11.46
CA LEU A 353 9.91 -31.92 11.46
C LEU A 353 9.35 -32.00 12.89
N ARG A 354 10.17 -32.42 13.85
CA ARG A 354 9.82 -32.55 15.27
C ARG A 354 9.50 -31.18 15.89
N ASP A 355 10.33 -30.18 15.65
CA ASP A 355 10.20 -28.87 16.29
C ASP A 355 9.05 -28.04 15.68
N ALA A 356 8.88 -28.11 14.36
CA ALA A 356 7.87 -27.36 13.63
C ALA A 356 6.52 -28.08 13.49
N GLY A 357 6.45 -29.40 13.74
CA GLY A 357 5.21 -30.15 13.58
C GLY A 357 4.66 -30.17 12.15
N LYS A 358 5.49 -29.88 11.14
CA LYS A 358 5.07 -29.74 9.74
C LYS A 358 6.20 -30.08 8.79
N ILE A 359 5.83 -30.58 7.61
CA ILE A 359 6.77 -30.77 6.50
C ILE A 359 7.25 -29.42 6.01
N ILE A 360 8.57 -29.28 5.82
CA ILE A 360 9.20 -28.08 5.30
C ILE A 360 8.69 -27.78 3.88
N SER A 361 8.44 -26.50 3.64
CA SER A 361 7.86 -25.96 2.40
C SER A 361 8.60 -24.72 1.90
N SER A 362 9.43 -24.10 2.73
CA SER A 362 10.18 -22.89 2.43
C SER A 362 11.59 -22.94 3.01
N PHE A 363 12.52 -22.25 2.34
CA PHE A 363 13.89 -22.07 2.82
C PHE A 363 13.95 -21.27 4.14
N GLY A 364 13.00 -20.36 4.37
CA GLY A 364 12.91 -19.55 5.59
C GLY A 364 12.74 -20.37 6.87
N GLN A 365 12.23 -21.60 6.75
CA GLN A 365 11.98 -22.51 7.87
C GLN A 365 13.27 -23.20 8.38
N LEU A 366 14.39 -23.07 7.66
CA LEU A 366 15.69 -23.55 8.10
C LEU A 366 16.24 -22.71 9.27
N THR A 367 17.19 -23.24 10.04
CA THR A 367 17.82 -22.47 11.13
C THR A 367 18.60 -21.31 10.51
N LEU A 368 18.78 -20.21 11.26
CA LEU A 368 19.61 -19.09 10.78
C LEU A 368 21.01 -19.58 10.36
N GLU A 369 21.66 -20.38 11.21
CA GLU A 369 22.94 -21.00 10.91
C GLU A 369 22.93 -21.77 9.59
N ARG A 370 21.90 -22.61 9.37
CA ARG A 370 21.83 -23.41 8.15
C ARG A 370 21.57 -22.57 6.91
N ARG A 371 20.77 -21.51 7.04
CA ARG A 371 20.53 -20.56 5.94
C ARG A 371 21.84 -19.87 5.56
N VAL A 372 22.60 -19.39 6.53
CA VAL A 372 23.91 -18.76 6.33
C VAL A 372 24.87 -19.71 5.62
N GLN A 373 24.99 -20.97 6.10
CA GLN A 373 25.86 -21.97 5.45
C GLN A 373 25.49 -22.24 3.99
N VAL A 374 24.20 -22.36 3.68
CA VAL A 374 23.74 -22.59 2.30
C VAL A 374 23.99 -21.35 1.44
N GLU A 375 23.77 -20.15 1.97
CA GLU A 375 24.00 -18.89 1.26
C GLU A 375 25.49 -18.62 1.00
N GLU A 376 26.36 -18.93 1.95
CA GLU A 376 27.81 -18.89 1.78
C GLU A 376 28.26 -19.88 0.71
N PHE A 377 27.81 -21.13 0.76
CA PHE A 377 28.10 -22.13 -0.27
C PHE A 377 27.64 -21.70 -1.67
N LEU A 378 26.42 -21.15 -1.77
CA LEU A 378 25.90 -20.62 -3.03
C LEU A 378 26.77 -19.48 -3.54
N ARG A 379 27.19 -18.57 -2.66
CA ARG A 379 28.04 -17.44 -3.02
C ARG A 379 29.41 -17.91 -3.48
N GLU A 380 30.07 -18.81 -2.75
CA GLU A 380 31.38 -19.38 -3.10
C GLU A 380 31.32 -20.12 -4.44
N THR A 381 30.37 -21.04 -4.60
CA THR A 381 30.20 -21.83 -5.83
C THR A 381 29.95 -20.93 -7.05
N MET A 382 29.13 -19.89 -6.90
CA MET A 382 28.85 -18.95 -7.98
C MET A 382 30.02 -17.99 -8.24
N ALA A 383 30.76 -17.59 -7.19
CA ALA A 383 31.94 -16.75 -7.31
C ALA A 383 33.04 -17.46 -8.09
N ASP A 384 33.23 -18.76 -7.89
CA ASP A 384 34.20 -19.57 -8.62
C ASP A 384 33.85 -19.67 -10.12
N LEU A 385 32.55 -19.87 -10.43
CA LEU A 385 32.05 -19.88 -11.82
C LEU A 385 32.22 -18.53 -12.54
N HIS A 386 32.26 -17.42 -11.79
CA HIS A 386 32.37 -16.08 -12.33
C HIS A 386 33.78 -15.46 -12.26
N ALA A 387 34.72 -16.09 -11.54
CA ALA A 387 36.11 -15.63 -11.46
C ALA A 387 36.78 -15.48 -12.83
N ALA A 388 36.39 -16.30 -13.81
CA ALA A 388 36.87 -16.23 -15.20
C ALA A 388 36.48 -14.93 -15.94
N ASN A 389 35.47 -14.18 -15.46
CA ASN A 389 34.99 -12.95 -16.11
C ASN A 389 35.53 -11.65 -15.49
N ARG A 390 36.21 -11.71 -14.33
CA ARG A 390 36.73 -10.53 -13.60
C ARG A 390 37.97 -9.88 -14.25
N ALA A 391 38.60 -10.54 -15.22
CA ALA A 391 39.80 -10.02 -15.89
C ALA A 391 39.58 -8.85 -16.87
N ARG A 392 38.34 -8.35 -17.02
CA ARG A 392 37.99 -7.24 -17.95
C ARG A 392 37.43 -5.99 -17.26
N ASP A 393 37.68 -5.83 -15.96
CA ASP A 393 37.01 -4.81 -15.15
C ASP A 393 37.43 -3.35 -15.43
N GLY A 394 38.51 -3.11 -16.20
CA GLY A 394 38.99 -1.76 -16.54
C GLY A 394 38.30 -1.05 -17.71
N GLU A 395 37.39 -1.70 -18.45
CA GLU A 395 36.78 -1.14 -19.69
C GLU A 395 35.35 -0.59 -19.51
N PHE A 396 34.76 -0.62 -18.31
CA PHE A 396 33.30 -0.42 -18.13
C PHE A 396 32.89 0.65 -17.11
N ASP A 397 33.71 1.65 -16.82
CA ASP A 397 33.42 2.66 -15.79
C ASP A 397 32.11 3.40 -16.03
N GLU A 398 31.85 3.88 -17.26
CA GLU A 398 30.60 4.59 -17.57
C GLU A 398 29.38 3.64 -17.54
N LEU A 399 29.56 2.36 -17.89
CA LEU A 399 28.47 1.37 -17.80
C LEU A 399 28.12 1.05 -16.35
N HIS A 400 29.13 0.97 -15.48
CA HIS A 400 28.93 0.80 -14.04
C HIS A 400 28.28 2.03 -13.41
N GLU A 401 28.70 3.24 -13.81
CA GLU A 401 28.07 4.51 -13.43
C GLU A 401 26.59 4.51 -13.83
N PHE A 402 26.28 4.11 -15.06
CA PHE A 402 24.90 4.01 -15.55
C PHE A 402 24.05 3.02 -14.74
N VAL A 403 24.55 1.81 -14.48
CA VAL A 403 23.81 0.80 -13.70
C VAL A 403 23.60 1.27 -12.26
N SER A 404 24.58 1.94 -11.67
CA SER A 404 24.45 2.54 -10.34
C SER A 404 23.41 3.66 -10.33
N PHE A 405 23.40 4.50 -11.37
CA PHE A 405 22.41 5.58 -11.55
C PHE A 405 20.97 5.05 -11.63
N ILE A 406 20.67 4.08 -12.48
CA ILE A 406 19.28 3.58 -12.63
C ILE A 406 18.76 2.87 -11.37
N ARG A 407 19.67 2.31 -10.54
CA ARG A 407 19.33 1.72 -9.24
C ARG A 407 19.04 2.80 -8.20
N ALA A 408 19.81 3.89 -8.22
CA ALA A 408 19.67 5.00 -7.30
C ALA A 408 18.51 5.95 -7.68
N SER A 409 18.19 6.06 -8.96
CA SER A 409 17.23 7.02 -9.52
C SER A 409 16.33 6.37 -10.58
N PRO A 410 15.56 5.33 -10.23
CA PRO A 410 14.71 4.64 -11.19
C PRO A 410 13.67 5.59 -11.79
N GLY A 411 13.37 5.44 -13.08
CA GLY A 411 12.44 6.33 -13.79
C GLY A 411 13.02 7.68 -14.23
N ARG A 412 14.32 7.94 -14.04
CA ARG A 412 15.01 9.13 -14.57
C ARG A 412 15.89 8.80 -15.78
N LEU A 413 16.05 9.75 -16.70
CA LEU A 413 17.01 9.63 -17.78
C LEU A 413 18.45 9.82 -17.29
N TYR A 414 19.34 8.99 -17.83
CA TYR A 414 20.75 9.05 -17.48
C TYR A 414 21.40 10.27 -18.11
N LYS A 415 22.01 11.13 -17.26
CA LYS A 415 22.58 12.43 -17.66
C LYS A 415 21.56 13.32 -18.41
N GLY A 416 20.26 13.12 -18.16
CA GLY A 416 19.17 13.85 -18.83
C GLY A 416 19.02 13.61 -20.34
N ASP A 417 19.71 12.61 -20.90
CA ASP A 417 19.74 12.34 -22.34
C ASP A 417 19.11 10.98 -22.66
N ARG A 418 17.98 11.01 -23.38
CA ARG A 418 17.23 9.82 -23.78
C ARG A 418 18.03 8.90 -24.71
N LYS A 419 18.73 9.48 -25.70
CA LYS A 419 19.52 8.70 -26.65
C LYS A 419 20.70 8.05 -25.95
N LYS A 420 21.35 8.78 -25.03
CA LYS A 420 22.43 8.22 -24.22
C LYS A 420 21.92 7.12 -23.30
N HIS A 421 20.80 7.31 -22.61
CA HIS A 421 20.19 6.27 -21.78
C HIS A 421 19.87 5.01 -22.60
N GLU A 422 19.25 5.14 -23.77
CA GLU A 422 18.93 4.01 -24.66
C GLU A 422 20.20 3.30 -25.17
N ARG A 423 21.25 4.04 -25.51
CA ARG A 423 22.55 3.46 -25.87
C ARG A 423 23.19 2.70 -24.71
N MET A 424 23.20 3.27 -23.51
CA MET A 424 23.74 2.59 -22.32
C MET A 424 22.94 1.32 -22.00
N MET A 425 21.63 1.35 -22.20
CA MET A 425 20.77 0.18 -22.09
C MET A 425 21.15 -0.93 -23.07
N LEU A 426 21.42 -0.60 -24.34
CA LEU A 426 21.94 -1.57 -25.31
C LEU A 426 23.31 -2.11 -24.89
N SER A 427 24.20 -1.24 -24.38
CA SER A 427 25.49 -1.66 -23.83
C SER A 427 25.34 -2.63 -22.64
N VAL A 428 24.35 -2.42 -21.77
CA VAL A 428 24.02 -3.37 -20.68
C VAL A 428 23.57 -4.71 -21.26
N MET A 429 22.70 -4.70 -22.27
CA MET A 429 22.20 -5.94 -22.91
C MET A 429 23.30 -6.75 -23.59
N LEU A 430 24.31 -6.08 -24.14
CA LEU A 430 25.46 -6.70 -24.80
C LEU A 430 26.62 -7.01 -23.82
N SER A 431 26.54 -6.52 -22.59
CA SER A 431 27.62 -6.64 -21.62
C SER A 431 27.78 -8.08 -21.12
N PRO A 432 29.02 -8.58 -20.98
CA PRO A 432 29.27 -9.83 -20.25
C PRO A 432 29.17 -9.66 -18.72
N LYS A 433 29.09 -8.42 -18.19
CA LYS A 433 29.09 -8.13 -16.75
C LYS A 433 27.68 -8.09 -16.15
N TYR A 434 26.73 -7.56 -16.92
CA TYR A 434 25.36 -7.34 -16.46
C TYR A 434 24.37 -8.29 -17.13
N THR A 435 23.20 -8.42 -16.53
CA THR A 435 22.08 -9.17 -17.06
C THR A 435 20.80 -8.45 -16.67
N ILE A 436 19.92 -8.24 -17.66
CA ILE A 436 18.59 -7.73 -17.41
C ILE A 436 17.68 -8.93 -17.16
N VAL A 437 17.15 -9.01 -15.95
CA VAL A 437 16.12 -9.99 -15.60
C VAL A 437 14.76 -9.32 -15.81
N LYS A 438 13.80 -10.07 -16.34
CA LYS A 438 12.43 -9.58 -16.52
C LYS A 438 11.82 -9.15 -15.18
N ARG A 439 11.18 -7.97 -15.13
CA ARG A 439 10.47 -7.47 -13.95
C ARG A 439 9.50 -8.50 -13.38
N SER A 440 8.70 -9.15 -14.24
CA SER A 440 7.77 -10.22 -13.85
C SER A 440 8.44 -11.39 -13.13
N THR A 441 9.71 -11.67 -13.43
CA THR A 441 10.48 -12.75 -12.80
C THR A 441 11.05 -12.34 -11.44
N ILE A 442 11.40 -11.07 -11.23
CA ILE A 442 11.99 -10.63 -9.96
C ILE A 442 10.95 -10.16 -8.94
N GLU A 443 9.78 -9.71 -9.37
CA GLU A 443 8.75 -9.18 -8.46
C GLU A 443 8.26 -10.21 -7.43
N GLN A 444 8.35 -11.50 -7.74
CA GLN A 444 8.05 -12.57 -6.78
C GLN A 444 8.95 -12.53 -5.53
N PHE A 445 10.13 -11.90 -5.61
CA PHE A 445 11.08 -11.74 -4.50
C PHE A 445 10.95 -10.40 -3.78
N THR A 446 10.06 -9.52 -4.24
CA THR A 446 9.79 -8.25 -3.54
C THR A 446 9.05 -8.58 -2.24
N ASN A 447 9.26 -7.86 -1.13
CA ASN A 447 8.45 -8.09 0.08
C ASN A 447 7.13 -7.32 0.01
N HIS A 448 7.22 -6.03 -0.34
CA HIS A 448 6.05 -5.18 -0.55
C HIS A 448 5.14 -5.70 -1.66
N ARG A 449 3.86 -5.84 -1.34
CA ARG A 449 2.77 -6.00 -2.32
C ARG A 449 2.01 -4.69 -2.46
N PHE A 450 1.42 -4.49 -3.62
CA PHE A 450 0.64 -3.30 -3.89
C PHE A 450 -0.53 -3.59 -4.85
N LEU A 451 -1.52 -2.70 -4.86
CA LEU A 451 -2.57 -2.68 -5.88
C LEU A 451 -2.33 -1.48 -6.79
N VAL A 452 -2.60 -1.67 -8.07
CA VAL A 452 -2.45 -0.62 -9.08
C VAL A 452 -3.80 0.01 -9.38
N ASN A 453 -3.81 1.34 -9.47
CA ASN A 453 -4.93 2.11 -9.98
C ASN A 453 -4.45 3.04 -11.10
N CYS A 454 -4.81 2.71 -12.33
CA CYS A 454 -4.55 3.56 -13.48
C CYS A 454 -5.73 4.51 -13.70
N TRP A 455 -5.46 5.77 -14.00
CA TRP A 455 -6.47 6.78 -14.27
C TRP A 455 -5.92 7.87 -15.21
N THR A 456 -6.78 8.74 -15.71
CA THR A 456 -6.38 9.86 -16.59
C THR A 456 -6.68 11.18 -15.89
N ARG A 457 -5.66 12.05 -15.83
CA ARG A 457 -5.77 13.37 -15.23
C ARG A 457 -6.73 14.25 -16.00
N ARG A 458 -7.59 14.99 -15.29
CA ARG A 458 -8.58 15.91 -15.85
C ARG A 458 -8.22 17.37 -15.60
N CYS A 459 -7.47 17.68 -14.55
CA CYS A 459 -7.00 19.02 -14.25
C CYS A 459 -5.48 19.04 -14.11
N ASP A 460 -4.79 20.09 -14.58
CA ASP A 460 -3.34 20.14 -14.38
C ASP A 460 -2.98 20.17 -12.90
N LEU A 461 -1.92 19.45 -12.53
CA LEU A 461 -1.27 19.57 -11.24
C LEU A 461 -0.22 20.68 -11.33
N VAL A 462 -0.45 21.76 -10.61
CA VAL A 462 0.36 22.98 -10.68
C VAL A 462 0.95 23.31 -9.31
N GLY A 463 2.28 23.44 -9.23
CA GLY A 463 2.98 24.07 -8.12
C GLY A 463 2.93 25.59 -8.24
N ILE A 464 2.84 26.29 -7.11
CA ILE A 464 2.85 27.76 -7.05
C ILE A 464 3.92 28.16 -6.04
N ASP A 465 4.93 28.88 -6.52
CA ASP A 465 6.05 29.35 -5.71
C ASP A 465 5.71 30.66 -4.98
N ASP A 466 6.59 31.10 -4.07
CA ASP A 466 6.34 32.26 -3.19
C ASP A 466 6.21 33.58 -3.97
N ASP A 467 6.85 33.68 -5.12
CA ASP A 467 6.75 34.79 -6.06
C ASP A 467 5.49 34.71 -6.96
N GLY A 468 4.68 33.66 -6.79
CA GLY A 468 3.49 33.38 -7.61
C GLY A 468 3.77 32.63 -8.91
N THR A 469 5.03 32.27 -9.19
CA THR A 469 5.40 31.49 -10.36
C THR A 469 4.68 30.14 -10.36
N GLN A 470 4.04 29.82 -11.48
CA GLN A 470 3.30 28.57 -11.67
C GLN A 470 4.11 27.59 -12.48
N THR A 471 4.32 26.39 -11.94
CA THR A 471 4.95 25.28 -12.64
C THR A 471 3.96 24.13 -12.79
N THR A 472 3.65 23.75 -14.03
CA THR A 472 2.82 22.58 -14.32
C THR A 472 3.64 21.32 -14.13
N SER A 473 3.39 20.57 -13.05
CA SER A 473 4.04 19.29 -12.78
C SER A 473 3.42 18.15 -13.57
N ARG A 474 2.11 18.20 -13.82
CA ARG A 474 1.36 17.22 -14.65
C ARG A 474 0.27 17.92 -15.42
N SER A 475 0.17 17.67 -16.71
CA SER A 475 -0.89 18.22 -17.55
C SER A 475 -2.16 17.36 -17.49
N ALA A 476 -3.32 17.98 -17.70
CA ALA A 476 -4.55 17.27 -18.03
C ALA A 476 -4.33 16.34 -19.23
N GLY A 477 -4.95 15.17 -19.21
CA GLY A 477 -4.75 14.10 -20.20
C GLY A 477 -3.59 13.15 -19.88
N ALA A 478 -2.71 13.47 -18.92
CA ALA A 478 -1.65 12.57 -18.51
C ALA A 478 -2.21 11.25 -17.96
N ALA A 479 -1.58 10.14 -18.35
CA ALA A 479 -1.84 8.83 -17.75
C ALA A 479 -1.19 8.77 -16.38
N GLU A 480 -2.00 8.47 -15.36
CA GLU A 480 -1.58 8.42 -13.97
C GLU A 480 -1.70 7.01 -13.42
N VAL A 481 -0.82 6.70 -12.49
CA VAL A 481 -0.79 5.41 -11.80
C VAL A 481 -0.60 5.66 -10.31
N GLY A 482 -1.52 5.13 -9.51
CA GLY A 482 -1.39 5.00 -8.05
C GLY A 482 -1.01 3.57 -7.66
N ARG A 483 -0.04 3.42 -6.75
CA ARG A 483 0.27 2.14 -6.08
C ARG A 483 -0.21 2.19 -4.64
N PHE A 484 -1.25 1.43 -4.32
CA PHE A 484 -1.74 1.26 -2.96
C PHE A 484 -0.94 0.20 -2.23
N ARG A 485 -0.35 0.54 -1.10
CA ARG A 485 0.38 -0.42 -0.25
C ARG A 485 0.17 -0.14 1.21
N LYS A 486 0.50 -1.09 2.08
CA LYS A 486 0.50 -0.86 3.52
C LYS A 486 1.54 0.19 3.93
N ASN A 487 1.18 1.02 4.90
CA ASN A 487 2.13 1.86 5.60
C ASN A 487 2.82 1.04 6.69
N GLY A 488 4.16 0.91 6.62
CA GLY A 488 4.94 0.18 7.61
C GLY A 488 4.79 0.75 9.03
N PHE A 489 4.51 2.05 9.18
CA PHE A 489 4.30 2.67 10.50
C PHE A 489 2.87 3.18 10.64
N CYS A 490 1.91 2.25 10.67
CA CYS A 490 0.49 2.55 10.77
C CYS A 490 0.13 3.36 12.04
N TYR A 491 -0.63 4.44 11.88
CA TYR A 491 -1.24 5.20 12.99
C TYR A 491 -2.77 5.20 12.89
N PHE A 492 -3.30 4.31 12.05
CA PHE A 492 -4.72 4.05 11.93
C PHE A 492 -4.96 2.58 11.55
N GLU A 493 -6.19 2.12 11.77
CA GLU A 493 -6.67 0.85 11.25
C GLU A 493 -6.67 0.85 9.72
N SER A 494 -6.28 -0.27 9.13
CA SER A 494 -6.08 -0.42 7.68
C SER A 494 -5.21 0.68 7.03
N HIS A 495 -4.25 1.23 7.77
CA HIS A 495 -3.48 2.38 7.29
C HIS A 495 -2.51 2.00 6.16
N GLY A 496 -2.76 2.55 4.97
CA GLY A 496 -1.96 2.41 3.77
C GLY A 496 -1.56 3.75 3.16
N LEU A 497 -0.82 3.66 2.07
CA LEU A 497 -0.38 4.78 1.25
C LEU A 497 -0.80 4.56 -0.18
N GLY A 498 -1.33 5.59 -0.84
CA GLY A 498 -1.42 5.65 -2.30
C GLY A 498 -0.21 6.42 -2.82
N LEU A 499 0.73 5.73 -3.46
CA LEU A 499 1.96 6.34 -3.97
C LEU A 499 1.82 6.68 -5.46
N THR A 500 2.30 7.84 -5.92
CA THR A 500 2.32 8.17 -7.35
C THR A 500 3.28 7.27 -8.12
N SER A 501 3.09 7.16 -9.43
CA SER A 501 3.95 6.42 -10.35
C SER A 501 5.43 6.75 -10.17
N SER A 502 6.30 5.74 -10.26
CA SER A 502 7.75 5.93 -10.32
C SER A 502 8.26 6.24 -11.73
N GLY A 503 7.38 6.59 -12.67
CA GLY A 503 7.74 6.81 -14.08
C GLY A 503 7.98 5.52 -14.88
N LEU A 504 7.46 4.40 -14.38
CA LEU A 504 7.60 3.08 -15.00
C LEU A 504 6.23 2.57 -15.48
N SER A 505 6.23 1.71 -16.49
CA SER A 505 5.01 1.05 -16.96
C SER A 505 4.54 -0.01 -15.96
N GLU A 506 3.23 -0.05 -15.67
CA GLU A 506 2.57 -1.13 -14.91
C GLU A 506 1.85 -2.16 -15.79
N GLN A 507 1.90 -2.00 -17.11
CA GLN A 507 1.20 -2.90 -18.03
C GLN A 507 2.01 -4.17 -18.28
N ARG A 508 1.72 -5.24 -17.53
CA ARG A 508 2.37 -6.56 -17.70
C ARG A 508 2.33 -7.06 -19.14
N GLY A 509 3.35 -7.83 -19.52
CA GLY A 509 3.49 -8.37 -20.88
C GLY A 509 4.04 -7.37 -21.91
N THR A 510 4.18 -6.10 -21.55
CA THR A 510 4.85 -5.10 -22.40
C THR A 510 6.36 -5.11 -22.18
N ILE A 511 7.14 -4.78 -23.21
CA ILE A 511 8.59 -4.60 -23.09
C ILE A 511 8.91 -3.53 -22.04
N ALA A 512 8.13 -2.44 -22.00
CA ALA A 512 8.31 -1.36 -21.02
C ALA A 512 8.17 -1.85 -19.58
N PHE A 513 7.20 -2.72 -19.29
CA PHE A 513 7.05 -3.34 -17.99
C PHE A 513 8.21 -4.28 -17.67
N GLU A 514 8.56 -5.19 -18.59
CA GLU A 514 9.58 -6.21 -18.33
C GLU A 514 10.98 -5.63 -18.16
N LEU A 515 11.29 -4.53 -18.85
CA LEU A 515 12.52 -3.78 -18.66
C LEU A 515 12.51 -2.93 -17.37
N GLY A 516 11.37 -2.76 -16.69
CA GLY A 516 11.31 -2.20 -15.34
C GLY A 516 12.05 -0.87 -15.20
N VAL A 517 12.92 -0.76 -14.18
CA VAL A 517 13.71 0.46 -13.91
C VAL A 517 14.63 0.86 -15.05
N ALA A 518 14.89 -0.06 -15.97
CA ALA A 518 15.74 0.11 -17.13
C ALA A 518 15.05 0.83 -18.31
N LYS A 519 13.71 0.94 -18.28
CA LYS A 519 12.95 1.71 -19.28
C LYS A 519 12.12 2.77 -18.59
N VAL A 520 12.51 4.02 -18.80
CA VAL A 520 11.72 5.17 -18.38
C VAL A 520 10.50 5.31 -19.27
N ALA A 521 9.31 5.27 -18.67
CA ALA A 521 8.04 5.50 -19.36
C ALA A 521 7.64 6.98 -19.31
N ASP A 522 7.83 7.63 -18.16
CA ASP A 522 7.44 9.02 -17.93
C ASP A 522 8.29 9.65 -16.81
N GLU A 523 9.22 10.53 -17.17
CA GLU A 523 10.12 11.20 -16.22
C GLU A 523 9.40 12.17 -15.29
N SER A 524 8.27 12.72 -15.74
CA SER A 524 7.51 13.72 -14.97
C SER A 524 6.57 13.08 -13.95
N ALA A 525 6.49 11.74 -13.93
CA ALA A 525 5.61 11.00 -13.03
C ALA A 525 6.08 11.01 -11.57
N LYS A 526 7.39 11.25 -11.35
CA LYS A 526 7.95 11.40 -10.00
C LYS A 526 7.62 12.79 -9.46
N LEU A 527 6.64 12.83 -8.57
CA LEU A 527 6.13 14.05 -7.96
C LEU A 527 6.58 14.17 -6.51
N GLY A 528 6.97 15.38 -6.08
CA GLY A 528 7.19 15.69 -4.68
C GLY A 528 5.89 15.80 -3.90
N ASN A 529 5.93 15.59 -2.58
CA ASN A 529 4.76 15.71 -1.71
C ASN A 529 4.53 17.15 -1.23
N TRP A 530 5.61 17.84 -0.85
CA TRP A 530 5.51 19.17 -0.24
C TRP A 530 5.07 20.21 -1.26
N PHE A 531 4.14 21.09 -0.85
CA PHE A 531 3.57 22.17 -1.66
C PHE A 531 2.82 21.73 -2.93
N LEU A 532 2.67 20.42 -3.14
CA LEU A 532 2.03 19.82 -4.30
C LEU A 532 0.91 18.88 -3.86
N ASN A 533 -0.14 19.44 -3.24
CA ASN A 533 -1.34 18.70 -2.86
C ASN A 533 -2.15 18.32 -4.11
N ASP A 534 -2.26 17.02 -4.40
CA ASP A 534 -2.98 16.51 -5.57
C ASP A 534 -4.39 16.07 -5.18
N PHE A 535 -5.31 17.03 -5.21
CA PHE A 535 -6.69 16.80 -4.85
C PHE A 535 -7.38 15.83 -5.80
N GLU A 536 -7.05 15.86 -7.08
CA GLU A 536 -7.64 14.93 -8.04
C GLU A 536 -7.27 13.48 -7.70
N LYS A 537 -6.01 13.23 -7.35
CA LYS A 537 -5.56 11.91 -6.86
C LYS A 537 -6.33 11.49 -5.60
N ILE A 538 -6.49 12.37 -4.60
CA ILE A 538 -7.25 12.06 -3.37
C ILE A 538 -8.68 11.60 -3.72
N LEU A 539 -9.36 12.32 -4.61
CA LEU A 539 -10.75 12.05 -4.98
C LEU A 539 -10.89 10.74 -5.78
N VAL A 540 -9.99 10.50 -6.74
CA VAL A 540 -9.98 9.26 -7.54
C VAL A 540 -9.69 8.05 -6.67
N GLU A 541 -8.74 8.17 -5.73
CA GLU A 541 -8.41 7.08 -4.82
C GLU A 541 -9.52 6.83 -3.79
N ALA A 542 -10.18 7.88 -3.30
CA ALA A 542 -11.35 7.72 -2.43
C ALA A 542 -12.49 6.97 -3.13
N GLU A 543 -12.77 7.28 -4.40
CA GLU A 543 -13.82 6.61 -5.16
C GLU A 543 -13.50 5.13 -5.40
N VAL A 544 -12.26 4.78 -5.76
CA VAL A 544 -11.90 3.37 -6.08
C VAL A 544 -11.79 2.49 -4.84
N LEU A 545 -11.57 3.07 -3.65
CA LEU A 545 -11.39 2.33 -2.38
C LEU A 545 -12.69 2.15 -1.59
N ASN A 546 -13.82 2.63 -2.12
CA ASN A 546 -15.11 2.61 -1.43
C ASN A 546 -16.22 2.06 -2.34
N ALA A 547 -17.20 1.40 -1.72
CA ALA A 547 -18.40 0.96 -2.41
C ALA A 547 -19.24 2.17 -2.83
N ALA A 548 -19.82 2.13 -4.04
CA ALA A 548 -20.74 3.15 -4.48
C ALA A 548 -22.16 2.86 -3.95
N GLY A 549 -22.80 3.86 -3.36
CA GLY A 549 -24.12 3.68 -2.72
C GLY A 549 -24.05 3.37 -1.23
N ALA A 550 -25.23 3.27 -0.61
CA ALA A 550 -25.37 3.21 0.84
C ALA A 550 -24.70 1.98 1.47
N LEU A 551 -24.30 2.10 2.75
CA LEU A 551 -23.68 1.01 3.51
C LEU A 551 -24.53 -0.27 3.52
N ALA A 552 -25.86 -0.15 3.46
CA ALA A 552 -26.78 -1.28 3.44
C ALA A 552 -26.61 -2.18 2.19
N HIS A 553 -26.05 -1.65 1.09
CA HIS A 553 -25.80 -2.40 -0.14
C HIS A 553 -24.38 -2.97 -0.22
N ARG A 554 -23.57 -2.78 0.84
CA ARG A 554 -22.17 -3.17 0.85
C ARG A 554 -22.01 -4.69 0.72
N LEU A 555 -21.04 -5.12 -0.08
CA LEU A 555 -20.71 -6.51 -0.24
C LEU A 555 -19.82 -7.02 0.92
N PRO A 556 -19.96 -8.29 1.35
CA PRO A 556 -19.11 -8.87 2.38
C PRO A 556 -17.61 -8.67 2.09
N GLY A 557 -16.86 -8.17 3.08
CA GLY A 557 -15.41 -7.95 2.98
C GLY A 557 -14.99 -6.54 2.59
N GLU A 558 -15.91 -5.71 2.10
CA GLU A 558 -15.61 -4.30 1.82
C GLU A 558 -15.60 -3.46 3.10
N ALA A 559 -14.81 -2.39 3.09
CA ALA A 559 -14.75 -1.41 4.16
C ALA A 559 -14.75 0.03 3.62
N SER A 560 -15.09 0.97 4.49
CA SER A 560 -14.98 2.41 4.22
C SER A 560 -13.54 2.87 4.41
N HIS A 561 -13.01 3.64 3.48
CA HIS A 561 -11.68 4.24 3.57
C HIS A 561 -11.72 5.73 3.34
N GLU A 562 -11.08 6.46 4.24
CA GLU A 562 -10.79 7.87 4.08
C GLU A 562 -9.46 8.03 3.34
N VAL A 563 -9.40 9.01 2.44
CA VAL A 563 -8.18 9.32 1.69
C VAL A 563 -7.86 10.80 1.86
N SER A 564 -6.58 11.11 2.07
CA SER A 564 -6.11 12.48 2.28
C SER A 564 -4.62 12.60 1.94
N GLN A 565 -4.07 13.80 1.97
CA GLN A 565 -2.62 14.04 1.85
C GLN A 565 -2.16 14.92 3.01
N ASN A 566 -1.00 14.59 3.60
CA ASN A 566 -0.44 15.40 4.67
C ASN A 566 0.16 16.70 4.13
N PRO A 567 -0.06 17.82 4.82
CA PRO A 567 0.76 19.03 4.68
C PRO A 567 2.26 18.75 4.85
N LYS A 568 3.08 19.69 4.41
CA LYS A 568 4.54 19.67 4.57
C LYS A 568 4.96 19.42 6.01
N ALA A 569 4.37 20.15 6.95
CA ALA A 569 4.76 20.13 8.37
C ALA A 569 4.56 18.74 9.02
N SER A 570 3.62 17.94 8.51
CA SER A 570 3.26 16.61 9.02
C SER A 570 3.68 15.46 8.09
N SER A 571 4.46 15.75 7.05
CA SER A 571 4.93 14.76 6.08
C SER A 571 6.43 14.56 6.16
N SER A 572 6.85 13.37 6.61
CA SER A 572 8.26 12.95 6.63
C SER A 572 8.79 12.46 5.27
N ILE A 573 7.93 12.36 4.24
CA ILE A 573 8.28 11.90 2.90
C ILE A 573 8.11 13.06 1.92
N ALA A 574 9.19 13.83 1.73
CA ALA A 574 9.19 15.00 0.85
C ALA A 574 9.21 14.63 -0.65
N ALA A 575 10.04 13.64 -1.01
CA ALA A 575 10.42 13.34 -2.39
C ALA A 575 9.36 12.54 -3.19
N THR A 576 8.29 12.07 -2.53
CA THR A 576 7.25 11.28 -3.19
C THR A 576 5.89 11.69 -2.72
N GLN A 577 5.08 12.15 -3.65
CA GLN A 577 3.69 12.44 -3.45
C GLN A 577 2.96 11.15 -3.04
N HIS A 578 2.24 11.25 -1.94
CA HIS A 578 1.50 10.12 -1.42
C HIS A 578 0.25 10.58 -0.67
N THR A 579 -0.78 9.76 -0.74
CA THR A 579 -1.97 9.90 0.09
C THR A 579 -1.88 8.98 1.29
N GLN A 580 -2.52 9.39 2.38
CA GLN A 580 -2.76 8.59 3.57
C GLN A 580 -4.16 7.98 3.44
N ILE A 581 -4.23 6.66 3.57
CA ILE A 581 -5.47 5.89 3.44
C ILE A 581 -5.74 5.18 4.75
N SER A 582 -6.88 5.40 5.36
CA SER A 582 -7.25 4.75 6.63
C SER A 582 -8.67 4.22 6.60
N ARG A 583 -8.94 3.08 7.23
CA ARG A 583 -10.32 2.61 7.40
C ARG A 583 -11.08 3.65 8.22
N GLY A 584 -12.25 4.08 7.76
CA GLY A 584 -13.06 5.06 8.46
C GLY A 584 -14.11 5.72 7.58
N GLY A 585 -14.96 6.51 8.22
CA GLY A 585 -16.00 7.33 7.62
C GLY A 585 -16.32 8.48 8.56
N ILE A 586 -17.16 9.43 8.10
CA ILE A 586 -17.45 10.64 8.88
C ILE A 586 -18.08 10.34 10.24
N GLU A 587 -18.72 9.18 10.39
CA GLU A 587 -19.41 8.77 11.61
C GLU A 587 -18.45 8.60 12.79
N MET A 588 -17.16 8.36 12.51
CA MET A 588 -16.11 8.22 13.52
C MET A 588 -15.63 9.56 14.08
N TRP A 589 -15.93 10.69 13.42
CA TRP A 589 -15.25 11.96 13.67
C TRP A 589 -16.26 13.09 13.86
N PRO A 590 -16.52 13.53 15.11
CA PRO A 590 -17.41 14.66 15.38
C PRO A 590 -17.10 15.92 14.57
N VAL A 591 -15.82 16.29 14.43
CA VAL A 591 -15.40 17.48 13.68
C VAL A 591 -15.81 17.45 12.20
N LEU A 592 -15.84 16.27 11.57
CA LEU A 592 -16.25 16.12 10.17
C LEU A 592 -17.77 16.21 9.98
N ARG A 593 -18.54 16.14 11.07
CA ARG A 593 -20.01 16.21 11.07
C ARG A 593 -20.55 17.58 11.42
N LEU A 594 -19.67 18.56 11.63
CA LEU A 594 -20.08 19.94 11.84
C LEU A 594 -20.77 20.48 10.58
N VAL A 595 -21.90 21.15 10.78
CA VAL A 595 -22.72 21.76 9.74
C VAL A 595 -23.05 23.19 10.18
N ALA A 596 -23.02 24.12 9.24
CA ALA A 596 -23.45 25.50 9.40
C ALA A 596 -24.72 25.77 8.58
N ARG A 597 -24.58 26.03 7.28
CA ARG A 597 -25.69 26.34 6.36
C ARG A 597 -25.42 25.74 4.97
N PRO A 598 -25.56 24.41 4.84
CA PRO A 598 -25.23 23.72 3.60
C PRO A 598 -26.17 24.17 2.48
N THR A 599 -25.58 24.58 1.37
CA THR A 599 -26.30 25.07 0.18
C THR A 599 -26.06 24.13 -0.99
N TYR A 600 -27.13 23.69 -1.65
CA TYR A 600 -27.00 22.83 -2.83
C TYR A 600 -26.58 23.64 -4.05
N VAL A 601 -25.61 23.11 -4.80
CA VAL A 601 -25.05 23.72 -6.01
C VAL A 601 -25.24 22.76 -7.17
N ALA A 602 -26.23 23.05 -8.01
CA ALA A 602 -26.61 22.18 -9.13
C ALA A 602 -25.45 21.91 -10.09
N ALA A 603 -24.61 22.91 -10.38
CA ALA A 603 -23.46 22.77 -11.26
C ALA A 603 -22.40 21.78 -10.75
N LEU A 604 -22.35 21.56 -9.43
CA LEU A 604 -21.45 20.59 -8.81
C LEU A 604 -22.16 19.27 -8.48
N ASP A 605 -23.49 19.24 -8.49
CA ASP A 605 -24.30 18.17 -7.92
C ASP A 605 -23.84 17.82 -6.49
N ALA A 606 -23.72 18.86 -5.65
CA ALA A 606 -23.20 18.76 -4.31
C ALA A 606 -23.78 19.82 -3.37
N TYR A 607 -23.80 19.51 -2.07
CA TYR A 607 -23.96 20.53 -1.04
C TYR A 607 -22.61 21.11 -0.71
N ILE A 608 -22.55 22.42 -0.55
CA ILE A 608 -21.38 23.15 -0.09
C ILE A 608 -21.71 23.83 1.23
N ASP A 609 -20.82 23.75 2.19
CA ASP A 609 -20.95 24.45 3.48
C ASP A 609 -19.61 25.04 3.90
N LEU A 610 -19.64 26.19 4.59
CA LEU A 610 -18.45 26.80 5.18
C LEU A 610 -18.57 26.72 6.70
N VAL A 611 -17.80 25.82 7.28
CA VAL A 611 -17.84 25.52 8.70
C VAL A 611 -16.69 26.22 9.39
N GLN A 612 -16.98 26.96 10.46
CA GLN A 612 -15.95 27.43 11.38
C GLN A 612 -15.72 26.36 12.46
N ILE A 613 -14.49 25.88 12.55
CA ILE A 613 -14.09 24.81 13.47
C ILE A 613 -13.48 25.42 14.74
N GLY A 614 -12.50 26.31 14.60
CA GLY A 614 -11.87 27.00 15.73
C GLY A 614 -12.64 28.25 16.17
N ASP A 615 -12.14 28.94 17.18
CA ASP A 615 -12.74 30.18 17.67
C ASP A 615 -12.31 31.39 16.83
N GLN A 616 -11.20 31.28 16.10
CA GLN A 616 -10.72 32.27 15.16
C GLN A 616 -11.45 32.18 13.81
N SER A 617 -11.71 33.32 13.19
CA SER A 617 -12.51 33.41 11.96
C SER A 617 -11.94 32.65 10.77
N ASP A 618 -10.61 32.49 10.69
CA ASP A 618 -9.91 31.77 9.63
C ASP A 618 -9.69 30.28 9.93
N ALA A 619 -10.10 29.80 11.11
CA ALA A 619 -10.06 28.39 11.48
C ALA A 619 -11.28 27.65 10.90
N ILE A 620 -11.29 27.50 9.57
CA ILE A 620 -12.46 27.07 8.78
C ILE A 620 -12.20 25.81 7.96
N ALA A 621 -13.28 25.13 7.57
CA ALA A 621 -13.29 24.14 6.50
C ALA A 621 -14.43 24.41 5.52
N LEU A 622 -14.14 24.29 4.23
CA LEU A 622 -15.16 24.17 3.20
C LEU A 622 -15.50 22.69 3.07
N THR A 623 -16.76 22.33 3.28
CA THR A 623 -17.23 20.96 3.11
C THR A 623 -18.04 20.83 1.83
N LEU A 624 -17.83 19.74 1.09
CA LEU A 624 -18.67 19.37 -0.04
C LEU A 624 -19.23 17.96 0.18
N VAL A 625 -20.55 17.78 0.01
CA VAL A 625 -21.21 16.46 0.08
C VAL A 625 -21.72 16.07 -1.30
N THR A 626 -21.25 14.94 -1.84
CA THR A 626 -21.58 14.48 -3.21
C THR A 626 -21.56 12.96 -3.35
N TRP A 627 -22.30 12.41 -4.32
CA TRP A 627 -22.18 11.00 -4.70
C TRP A 627 -20.93 10.68 -5.52
N ARG A 628 -20.39 11.67 -6.23
CA ARG A 628 -19.30 11.50 -7.20
C ARG A 628 -18.15 12.42 -6.82
N PRO A 629 -17.33 12.05 -5.82
CA PRO A 629 -16.25 12.92 -5.32
C PRO A 629 -15.26 13.26 -6.44
N SER A 630 -15.14 12.39 -7.43
CA SER A 630 -14.26 12.58 -8.58
C SER A 630 -14.99 13.15 -9.82
N ALA A 631 -16.20 13.68 -9.71
CA ALA A 631 -16.86 14.33 -10.85
C ALA A 631 -16.01 15.51 -11.38
N PRO A 632 -15.93 15.74 -12.70
CA PRO A 632 -15.13 16.84 -13.25
C PRO A 632 -15.43 18.21 -12.64
N PRO A 633 -16.71 18.63 -12.42
CA PRO A 633 -17.01 19.90 -11.78
C PRO A 633 -16.43 20.02 -10.36
N ILE A 634 -16.49 18.95 -9.57
CA ILE A 634 -15.93 18.89 -8.21
C ILE A 634 -14.41 19.05 -8.25
N ARG A 635 -13.73 18.30 -9.14
CA ARG A 635 -12.28 18.39 -9.32
C ARG A 635 -11.86 19.80 -9.72
N SER A 636 -12.52 20.37 -10.73
CA SER A 636 -12.21 21.72 -11.21
C SER A 636 -12.46 22.78 -10.14
N ALA A 637 -13.55 22.66 -9.37
CA ALA A 637 -13.85 23.58 -8.28
C ALA A 637 -12.77 23.56 -7.19
N LEU A 638 -12.36 22.37 -6.72
CA LEU A 638 -11.36 22.23 -5.67
C LEU A 638 -9.94 22.60 -6.13
N VAL A 639 -9.54 22.19 -7.34
CA VAL A 639 -8.24 22.58 -7.91
C VAL A 639 -8.18 24.09 -8.16
N GLY A 640 -9.27 24.68 -8.67
CA GLY A 640 -9.37 26.13 -8.86
C GLY A 640 -9.32 26.89 -7.53
N LEU A 641 -9.99 26.40 -6.49
CA LEU A 641 -9.95 26.98 -5.14
C LEU A 641 -8.53 26.96 -4.58
N ARG A 642 -7.83 25.81 -4.68
CA ARG A 642 -6.42 25.69 -4.29
C ARG A 642 -5.56 26.77 -4.95
N ARG A 643 -5.64 26.85 -6.28
CA ARG A 643 -4.84 27.79 -7.08
C ARG A 643 -5.16 29.23 -6.70
N TYR A 644 -6.44 29.54 -6.49
CA TYR A 644 -6.87 30.87 -6.07
C TYR A 644 -6.28 31.25 -4.71
N ILE A 645 -6.35 30.37 -3.71
CA ILE A 645 -5.82 30.62 -2.36
C ILE A 645 -4.30 30.79 -2.41
N CYS A 646 -3.56 29.89 -3.07
CA CYS A 646 -2.10 30.02 -3.20
C CYS A 646 -1.71 31.35 -3.86
N LYS A 647 -2.38 31.76 -4.95
CA LYS A 647 -2.08 33.04 -5.61
C LYS A 647 -2.38 34.25 -4.71
N LYS A 648 -3.45 34.16 -3.92
CA LYS A 648 -3.91 35.26 -3.09
C LYS A 648 -3.10 35.42 -1.79
N LEU A 649 -2.65 34.31 -1.21
CA LEU A 649 -2.11 34.24 0.16
C LEU A 649 -0.64 33.79 0.24
N GLY A 650 0.11 33.85 -0.87
CA GLY A 650 1.57 33.76 -0.83
C GLY A 650 2.19 32.40 -1.17
N GLY A 651 1.67 31.69 -2.17
CA GLY A 651 2.35 30.54 -2.77
C GLY A 651 2.60 29.40 -1.78
N ARG A 652 3.88 29.16 -1.43
CA ARG A 652 4.29 28.08 -0.51
C ARG A 652 4.12 28.44 0.96
N ALA A 653 3.68 29.67 1.29
CA ALA A 653 3.18 30.02 2.62
C ALA A 653 1.85 29.30 2.96
N VAL A 654 1.18 28.72 1.94
CA VAL A 654 -0.09 28.01 2.05
C VAL A 654 0.11 26.50 1.95
N ASP A 655 -0.60 25.75 2.79
CA ASP A 655 -0.78 24.30 2.63
C ASP A 655 -2.25 23.92 2.81
N PHE A 656 -2.57 22.64 2.64
CA PHE A 656 -3.96 22.17 2.63
C PHE A 656 -4.10 20.79 3.29
N SER A 657 -5.15 20.64 4.08
CA SER A 657 -5.70 19.34 4.43
C SER A 657 -6.98 19.11 3.63
N LEU A 658 -6.97 18.13 2.74
CA LEU A 658 -8.18 17.64 2.07
C LEU A 658 -8.41 16.20 2.50
N ILE A 659 -9.57 15.95 3.12
CA ILE A 659 -10.01 14.61 3.51
C ILE A 659 -11.25 14.27 2.68
N ALA A 660 -11.15 13.21 1.88
CA ALA A 660 -12.30 12.57 1.25
C ALA A 660 -12.73 11.39 2.12
N SER A 661 -13.90 11.51 2.76
CA SER A 661 -14.42 10.53 3.71
C SER A 661 -15.80 10.03 3.26
N PRO A 662 -16.02 8.70 3.17
CA PRO A 662 -17.32 8.13 2.80
C PRO A 662 -18.34 8.31 3.94
N ARG A 663 -19.62 8.34 3.57
CA ARG A 663 -20.76 8.48 4.47
C ARG A 663 -21.66 7.24 4.44
N GLY A 664 -22.45 7.08 5.49
CA GLY A 664 -23.39 5.97 5.66
C GLY A 664 -24.41 5.80 4.53
N ASP A 665 -24.83 6.93 3.97
CA ASP A 665 -25.78 7.02 2.85
C ASP A 665 -25.16 6.70 1.48
N GLY A 666 -23.83 6.54 1.41
CA GLY A 666 -23.10 6.26 0.17
C GLY A 666 -22.60 7.49 -0.57
N THR A 667 -22.79 8.68 -0.01
CA THR A 667 -22.14 9.90 -0.46
C THR A 667 -20.74 10.03 0.14
N PHE A 668 -19.99 11.04 -0.30
CA PHE A 668 -18.70 11.42 0.24
C PHE A 668 -18.78 12.84 0.81
N LEU A 669 -18.11 13.05 1.94
CA LEU A 669 -17.73 14.35 2.44
C LEU A 669 -16.31 14.67 1.97
N LEU A 670 -16.14 15.82 1.34
CA LEU A 670 -14.85 16.41 1.01
C LEU A 670 -14.62 17.56 1.98
N HIS A 671 -13.74 17.35 2.95
CA HIS A 671 -13.42 18.33 3.99
C HIS A 671 -12.13 19.06 3.61
N PHE A 672 -12.29 20.25 3.04
CA PHE A 672 -11.20 21.09 2.55
C PHE A 672 -10.83 22.17 3.57
N THR A 673 -9.62 22.08 4.11
CA THR A 673 -9.10 23.02 5.11
C THR A 673 -7.82 23.70 4.57
N PRO A 674 -7.85 25.00 4.24
CA PRO A 674 -6.63 25.77 4.03
C PRO A 674 -5.91 25.98 5.37
N VAL A 675 -4.61 25.71 5.41
CA VAL A 675 -3.79 25.84 6.62
C VAL A 675 -2.51 26.62 6.33
N ALA A 676 -1.95 27.24 7.35
CA ALA A 676 -0.64 27.88 7.22
C ALA A 676 0.45 26.81 7.02
N ALA A 677 1.39 27.07 6.11
CA ALA A 677 2.57 26.22 5.97
C ALA A 677 3.50 26.45 7.17
N LEU A 678 3.39 25.61 8.21
CA LEU A 678 4.20 25.77 9.41
C LEU A 678 5.70 25.65 9.12
N GLU A 679 6.49 26.49 9.78
CA GLU A 679 7.95 26.44 9.76
C GLU A 679 8.47 25.60 10.93
N TRP A 680 9.51 24.83 10.65
CA TRP A 680 10.19 23.99 11.63
C TRP A 680 11.52 24.66 12.00
N LEU A 681 11.62 25.20 13.22
CA LEU A 681 12.70 26.11 13.58
C LEU A 681 14.01 25.42 14.01
N ASP A 682 13.96 24.17 14.48
CA ASP A 682 15.16 23.38 14.79
C ASP A 682 15.08 21.97 14.19
N ARG A 683 15.84 21.76 13.10
CA ARG A 683 16.03 20.45 12.46
C ARG A 683 17.31 19.74 12.91
N SER A 684 18.15 20.40 13.71
CA SER A 684 19.55 19.99 13.90
C SER A 684 19.72 18.73 14.74
N THR A 685 18.69 18.31 15.47
CA THR A 685 18.70 17.03 16.20
C THR A 685 17.68 16.05 15.62
N SER A 686 18.14 14.89 15.17
CA SER A 686 17.29 13.75 14.82
C SER A 686 16.39 13.24 15.98
N GLN A 687 16.54 13.86 17.15
CA GLN A 687 15.81 13.67 18.38
C GLN A 687 14.59 14.61 18.51
N ALA A 688 14.47 15.65 17.68
CA ALA A 688 13.35 16.60 17.66
C ALA A 688 11.97 15.97 17.34
N LEU A 689 11.95 14.76 16.76
CA LEU A 689 10.72 13.96 16.61
C LEU A 689 10.20 13.36 17.92
N LYS A 690 10.89 13.55 19.06
CA LYS A 690 10.52 12.92 20.34
C LYS A 690 10.09 13.85 21.45
N GLU A 691 10.54 15.10 21.48
CA GLU A 691 10.13 16.11 22.47
C GLU A 691 10.66 17.47 21.96
N GLY A 692 9.84 18.51 21.83
CA GLY A 692 10.33 19.88 21.63
C GLY A 692 10.56 20.39 20.20
N SER A 693 9.92 19.81 19.18
CA SER A 693 9.86 20.46 17.86
C SER A 693 9.04 21.76 17.94
N THR A 694 9.70 22.90 18.06
CA THR A 694 9.02 24.20 17.99
C THR A 694 8.59 24.49 16.56
N PHE A 695 7.28 24.43 16.32
CA PHE A 695 6.67 24.90 15.08
C PHE A 695 6.26 26.36 15.22
N ARG A 696 6.42 27.10 14.12
CA ARG A 696 5.88 28.46 13.99
C ARG A 696 4.82 28.49 12.91
N ASN A 697 3.66 29.06 13.23
CA ASN A 697 2.69 29.43 12.21
C ASN A 697 3.20 30.68 11.49
N ASN A 698 3.59 30.55 10.23
CA ASN A 698 4.12 31.65 9.43
C ASN A 698 3.11 32.75 9.14
N SER A 699 1.81 32.45 9.22
CA SER A 699 0.73 33.40 9.00
C SER A 699 0.42 34.26 10.22
N THR A 700 0.60 33.74 11.43
CA THR A 700 0.25 34.44 12.68
C THR A 700 1.47 34.85 13.51
N GLY A 701 2.61 34.20 13.27
CA GLY A 701 3.82 34.31 14.09
C GLY A 701 3.79 33.50 15.38
N GLU A 702 2.68 32.80 15.68
CA GLU A 702 2.50 32.03 16.90
C GLU A 702 3.39 30.78 16.94
N PHE A 703 3.88 30.45 18.13
CA PHE A 703 4.71 29.27 18.38
C PHE A 703 3.88 28.17 19.02
N HIS A 704 4.04 26.93 18.56
CA HIS A 704 3.32 25.79 19.13
C HIS A 704 3.47 25.69 20.66
N ASP A 705 4.68 25.93 21.18
CA ASP A 705 4.97 25.82 22.61
C ASP A 705 4.20 26.84 23.46
N SER A 706 3.68 27.90 22.85
CA SER A 706 2.79 28.87 23.50
C SER A 706 1.32 28.44 23.56
N THR A 707 0.92 27.38 22.84
CA THR A 707 -0.50 27.08 22.54
C THR A 707 -1.13 25.95 23.36
N VAL A 708 -0.43 25.33 24.32
CA VAL A 708 -0.98 24.23 25.16
C VAL A 708 -1.67 23.14 24.31
N LEU A 709 -1.04 22.72 23.23
CA LEU A 709 -1.53 21.67 22.33
C LEU A 709 -0.74 20.37 22.49
N PRO A 710 -1.38 19.20 22.35
CA PRO A 710 -0.68 17.91 22.37
C PRO A 710 0.01 17.58 21.03
N CYS A 711 -0.32 18.31 19.95
CA CYS A 711 0.25 18.17 18.62
C CYS A 711 0.13 19.49 17.85
N ALA A 712 0.95 19.67 16.82
CA ALA A 712 1.10 20.97 16.16
C ALA A 712 0.32 21.13 14.85
N THR A 713 -0.09 20.05 14.19
CA THR A 713 -0.50 20.12 12.77
C THR A 713 -1.94 19.72 12.51
N VAL A 714 -2.60 20.38 11.56
CA VAL A 714 -3.86 19.89 10.98
C VAL A 714 -3.52 19.04 9.74
N ASP A 715 -3.50 17.71 9.90
CA ASP A 715 -3.13 16.75 8.85
C ASP A 715 -4.18 15.64 8.62
N SER A 716 -3.88 14.62 7.80
CA SER A 716 -4.79 13.49 7.54
C SER A 716 -5.35 12.76 8.77
N SER A 717 -4.66 12.88 9.90
CA SER A 717 -4.94 12.21 11.17
C SER A 717 -5.45 13.20 12.20
N GLN A 718 -4.69 14.25 12.46
CA GLN A 718 -4.93 15.21 13.53
C GLN A 718 -6.11 16.13 13.22
N ALA A 719 -6.37 16.45 11.93
CA ALA A 719 -7.49 17.29 11.52
C ALA A 719 -8.86 16.70 11.89
N LYS A 720 -8.94 15.38 12.06
CA LYS A 720 -10.16 14.66 12.46
C LYS A 720 -10.17 14.23 13.94
N GLY A 721 -9.15 14.62 14.72
CA GLY A 721 -9.03 14.30 16.14
C GLY A 721 -8.22 13.05 16.47
N ASN A 722 -7.57 12.39 15.50
CA ASN A 722 -6.67 11.27 15.79
C ASN A 722 -5.25 11.78 16.08
N MET A 723 -4.90 11.89 17.35
CA MET A 723 -3.67 12.51 17.83
C MET A 723 -2.65 11.47 18.28
N LEU A 724 -1.38 11.65 17.91
CA LEU A 724 -0.27 10.84 18.40
C LEU A 724 0.42 11.57 19.54
N THR A 725 0.40 11.01 20.75
CA THR A 725 0.92 11.65 21.97
C THR A 725 2.09 10.86 22.55
N TYR A 726 3.11 11.56 23.06
CA TYR A 726 4.36 10.93 23.52
C TYR A 726 4.55 10.99 25.04
N ASP A 727 3.68 11.68 25.78
CA ASP A 727 3.77 11.75 27.23
C ASP A 727 2.39 11.87 27.88
N LYS A 728 2.36 11.71 29.21
CA LYS A 728 1.12 11.73 30.00
C LYS A 728 0.45 13.12 30.04
N ALA A 729 1.22 14.20 29.90
CA ALA A 729 0.67 15.56 29.86
C ALA A 729 -0.04 15.80 28.53
N ALA A 730 0.56 15.40 27.40
CA ALA A 730 -0.05 15.46 26.09
C ALA A 730 -1.31 14.58 26.00
N VAL A 731 -1.32 13.38 26.60
CA VAL A 731 -2.54 12.56 26.72
C VAL A 731 -3.61 13.31 27.53
N SER A 732 -3.27 13.81 28.72
CA SER A 732 -4.21 14.57 29.56
C SER A 732 -4.79 15.80 28.85
N LEU A 733 -3.97 16.50 28.05
CA LEU A 733 -4.45 17.59 27.21
C LEU A 733 -5.40 17.07 26.14
N ALA A 734 -5.01 16.08 25.35
CA ALA A 734 -5.83 15.48 24.29
C ALA A 734 -7.20 15.00 24.81
N MET A 735 -7.27 14.48 26.04
CA MET A 735 -8.52 14.02 26.66
C MET A 735 -9.52 15.13 26.96
N LYS A 736 -9.14 16.41 26.86
CA LYS A 736 -10.11 17.52 26.90
C LYS A 736 -11.08 17.52 25.71
N GLY A 737 -10.77 16.82 24.60
CA GLY A 737 -11.69 16.61 23.50
C GLY A 737 -11.82 17.82 22.55
N GLU A 738 -13.06 18.25 22.30
CA GLU A 738 -13.43 19.32 21.36
C GLU A 738 -12.59 20.60 21.52
N PRO A 739 -12.36 21.16 22.73
CA PRO A 739 -11.57 22.39 22.89
C PRO A 739 -10.15 22.29 22.32
N ILE A 740 -9.53 21.09 22.36
CA ILE A 740 -8.19 20.90 21.79
C ILE A 740 -8.24 20.86 20.27
N VAL A 741 -9.26 20.23 19.69
CA VAL A 741 -9.45 20.23 18.24
C VAL A 741 -9.66 21.66 17.75
N ARG A 742 -10.50 22.46 18.42
CA ARG A 742 -10.72 23.87 18.07
C ARG A 742 -9.43 24.69 18.15
N ALA A 743 -8.71 24.57 19.27
CA ALA A 743 -7.43 25.27 19.48
C ALA A 743 -6.36 24.84 18.46
N LEU A 744 -6.35 23.57 18.03
CA LEU A 744 -5.44 23.09 16.99
C LEU A 744 -5.73 23.76 15.63
N TYR A 745 -7.00 23.90 15.26
CA TYR A 745 -7.40 24.61 14.04
C TYR A 745 -7.12 26.11 14.14
N ASP A 746 -7.30 26.72 15.32
CA ASP A 746 -6.91 28.11 15.56
C ASP A 746 -5.41 28.30 15.37
N TYR A 747 -4.59 27.43 15.94
CA TYR A 747 -3.13 27.49 15.78
C TYR A 747 -2.71 27.27 14.31
N ASN A 748 -3.40 26.42 13.53
CA ASN A 748 -3.06 26.14 12.13
C ASN A 748 -3.69 27.11 11.13
N ARG A 749 -4.49 28.08 11.59
CA ARG A 749 -5.24 28.99 10.71
C ARG A 749 -4.33 29.75 9.76
N LEU A 750 -4.82 29.94 8.54
CA LEU A 750 -4.20 30.81 7.54
C LEU A 750 -4.97 32.13 7.49
N VAL A 751 -4.32 33.22 7.90
CA VAL A 751 -4.97 34.54 7.97
C VAL A 751 -5.47 34.96 6.59
N GLY A 752 -6.75 35.34 6.50
CA GLY A 752 -7.42 35.72 5.26
C GLY A 752 -8.00 34.54 4.46
N ALA A 753 -7.81 33.30 4.90
CA ALA A 753 -8.35 32.12 4.22
C ALA A 753 -9.88 32.15 4.11
N ARG A 754 -10.59 32.61 5.15
CA ARG A 754 -12.06 32.73 5.12
C ARG A 754 -12.52 33.64 4.00
N GLN A 755 -11.94 34.83 3.91
CA GLN A 755 -12.28 35.80 2.87
C GLN A 755 -11.95 35.28 1.48
N ALA A 756 -10.81 34.60 1.31
CA ALA A 756 -10.42 34.01 0.04
C ALA A 756 -11.40 32.90 -0.41
N VAL A 757 -11.78 31.99 0.49
CA VAL A 757 -12.72 30.91 0.21
C VAL A 757 -14.10 31.47 -0.16
N VAL A 758 -14.65 32.38 0.66
CA VAL A 758 -15.96 33.00 0.40
C VAL A 758 -15.96 33.74 -0.94
N HIS A 759 -14.91 34.51 -1.23
CA HIS A 759 -14.81 35.21 -2.51
C HIS A 759 -14.77 34.25 -3.69
N TYR A 760 -13.99 33.17 -3.61
CA TYR A 760 -13.93 32.17 -4.67
C TYR A 760 -15.29 31.50 -4.88
N VAL A 761 -15.93 31.04 -3.80
CA VAL A 761 -17.24 30.36 -3.89
C VAL A 761 -18.30 31.30 -4.47
N ARG A 762 -18.35 32.57 -4.02
CA ARG A 762 -19.28 33.57 -4.55
C ARG A 762 -19.05 33.83 -6.04
N THR A 763 -17.80 34.08 -6.44
CA THR A 763 -17.49 34.50 -7.81
C THR A 763 -17.44 33.36 -8.83
N ARG A 764 -17.07 32.15 -8.41
CA ARG A 764 -16.89 31.00 -9.30
C ARG A 764 -18.01 29.97 -9.23
N LEU A 765 -18.67 29.85 -8.08
CA LEU A 765 -19.75 28.88 -7.89
C LEU A 765 -21.13 29.56 -7.79
N GLY A 766 -21.17 30.91 -7.74
CA GLY A 766 -22.42 31.67 -7.70
C GLY A 766 -23.18 31.53 -6.38
N VAL A 767 -22.50 31.12 -5.31
CA VAL A 767 -23.11 30.89 -3.99
C VAL A 767 -22.60 31.90 -2.99
N ASP A 768 -23.52 32.61 -2.35
CA ASP A 768 -23.17 33.44 -1.21
C ASP A 768 -23.21 32.59 0.06
N LEU A 769 -22.03 32.18 0.54
CA LEU A 769 -21.92 31.48 1.81
C LEU A 769 -21.97 32.54 2.92
N GLU A 770 -23.07 32.56 3.67
CA GLU A 770 -23.19 33.43 4.83
C GLU A 770 -22.11 33.10 5.87
N LEU A 771 -21.47 34.15 6.38
CA LEU A 771 -20.50 34.06 7.46
C LEU A 771 -21.25 33.78 8.77
N SER A 772 -21.55 32.53 9.10
CA SER A 772 -22.02 32.22 10.45
C SER A 772 -20.87 32.43 11.44
N THR A 773 -21.08 33.30 12.43
CA THR A 773 -20.22 33.40 13.62
C THR A 773 -20.48 32.21 14.55
N PRO A 774 -19.49 31.77 15.34
CA PRO A 774 -19.60 30.60 16.21
C PRO A 774 -20.70 30.71 17.27
N ALA A 775 -21.22 31.92 17.53
CA ALA A 775 -22.34 32.16 18.46
C ALA A 775 -23.69 31.55 17.98
N GLY A 776 -23.81 31.18 16.71
CA GLY A 776 -25.00 30.52 16.16
C GLY A 776 -24.83 29.00 16.09
N ARG A 777 -24.89 28.30 17.24
CA ARG A 777 -25.02 26.84 17.40
C ARG A 777 -24.49 26.01 16.22
N THR A 778 -23.21 25.63 16.25
CA THR A 778 -22.77 24.42 15.52
C THR A 778 -23.56 23.25 16.06
N SER A 779 -24.59 22.86 15.33
CA SER A 779 -25.42 21.73 15.67
C SER A 779 -24.82 20.49 15.03
N THR A 780 -24.75 19.38 15.75
CA THR A 780 -24.46 18.05 15.17
C THR A 780 -25.66 17.49 14.39
N VAL A 781 -26.66 18.33 14.08
CA VAL A 781 -27.82 17.98 13.27
C VAL A 781 -27.36 17.54 11.89
N ALA A 782 -27.84 16.36 11.47
CA ALA A 782 -27.65 15.86 10.12
C ALA A 782 -28.03 16.96 9.10
N PRO A 783 -27.28 17.11 7.98
CA PRO A 783 -27.63 18.09 6.96
C PRO A 783 -29.11 17.96 6.58
N PRO A 784 -29.80 19.08 6.30
CA PRO A 784 -31.23 19.07 6.03
C PRO A 784 -31.56 18.09 4.91
N PRO A 785 -32.71 17.38 5.00
CA PRO A 785 -33.17 16.50 3.93
C PRO A 785 -33.32 17.26 2.61
N PHE A 786 -33.02 16.58 1.50
CA PHE A 786 -32.85 17.17 0.18
C PHE A 786 -34.15 17.82 -0.43
N PRO A 787 -34.11 19.00 -1.10
CA PRO A 787 -35.30 19.80 -1.53
C PRO A 787 -35.80 19.54 -2.97
N LYS A 788 -37.15 19.67 -3.27
CA LYS A 788 -37.99 19.14 -4.41
C LYS A 788 -37.75 19.47 -5.91
N ALA A 789 -38.28 18.54 -6.73
CA ALA A 789 -38.36 18.38 -8.20
C ALA A 789 -39.14 19.46 -8.96
N VAL A 790 -38.51 20.52 -9.47
CA VAL A 790 -38.95 21.24 -10.67
C VAL A 790 -38.43 20.50 -11.91
N LYS A 791 -39.32 19.89 -12.69
CA LYS A 791 -39.00 19.37 -14.03
C LYS A 791 -38.50 20.55 -14.88
N PHE A 792 -37.21 20.59 -15.17
CA PHE A 792 -36.69 21.36 -16.29
C PHE A 792 -36.89 20.50 -17.54
N MET A 793 -37.97 20.74 -18.26
CA MET A 793 -38.00 20.52 -19.71
C MET A 793 -37.76 21.89 -20.35
N ASP A 794 -36.92 21.88 -21.37
CA ASP A 794 -36.68 22.97 -22.34
C ASP A 794 -35.89 24.20 -21.86
N VAL A 795 -34.57 24.04 -21.69
CA VAL A 795 -33.59 25.11 -21.98
C VAL A 795 -32.29 24.44 -22.43
N PHE A 796 -32.19 24.06 -23.71
CA PHE A 796 -30.96 23.96 -24.53
C PHE A 796 -31.40 23.48 -25.92
N ALA A 797 -32.11 24.36 -26.62
CA ALA A 797 -32.10 24.43 -28.07
C ALA A 797 -31.61 25.84 -28.41
N ASP A 798 -30.74 25.91 -29.42
CA ASP A 798 -30.10 27.10 -29.97
C ASP A 798 -28.90 27.66 -29.19
N GLU A 799 -27.70 27.30 -29.64
CA GLU A 799 -26.74 28.25 -30.24
C GLU A 799 -25.52 27.47 -30.80
N GLU A 800 -25.67 26.96 -32.02
CA GLU A 800 -24.59 26.90 -33.00
C GLU A 800 -24.79 28.09 -33.95
N SER A 801 -23.96 29.13 -33.80
CA SER A 801 -23.52 30.05 -34.87
C SER A 801 -22.28 30.80 -34.44
#